data_AF-K3YYY4-F1
#
_entry.id   AF-K3YYY4-F1
#
_cell.length_a   1.000
_cell.length_b   1.000
_cell.length_c   1.000
_cell.angle_alpha   90.00
_cell.angle_beta   90.00
_cell.angle_gamma   90.00
#
_symmetry.space_group_name_H-M   'P 1'
#
loop_
_entity.id
_entity.type
_entity.pdbx_description
1 polymer ?
#
loop_
_entity_poly.entity_id
_entity_poly.type
_entity_poly.pdbx_seq_one_letter_code
_entity_poly.pdbx_strand_id
1 'polypeptide(L)'
;LQNLCVKYCHYIKTDLAQHNHFTKALRNWGSNYFNNTPAEVDVEARDKDRKLISYNQLEKQYYDWIKEMHDKYDVEMDGGDDEPTLIINPKCKERLGISNDVEVIRVHRSISRKGKTWRRGDHLQILTGATGRMKSSFKSLKNSLCTTLEYIVVEGLQGDVCGEFTHVLMPLGYSDEQGCLVDEAADCMSPNIYIQESVSFPVSIIDNRMCQAMDDDAWNKMLTKKKEKAAKWIEIIRNSGLDALGLEGDLPYEGDVMAGYQPPHEIVAVLRPGNYMPSSTCLLETKYIVKDDQLEMVMEVRNLPRSKDCPAKLFYEKVKKPSSHNGIHGLYVFPLREASCIFRKSGVYQFIFSVSCRGSNVIQQQTTITVCPDLNSRRCLFSVAGSSTDNAPVDIRLGYPVRRLAVKSVDQHGNKIPFLDTSGIIITILNGDDVLAQVNDVEVELSSDLLTMNVMLDILRPKYEAKLRISSSDNEFSGICQCKVKPGLPSIINMDMSLFSEENLIPGRVIDNVLLEVLDQFSNHVEEGTKLNVHVDGLCFLDKKSSVQKVNGEGFIDLCGALKVLGGFGSEACIAIYHHKKKIFSKIFQVVIRELKAVNVPETCPAGSFLEIIFEISDSDGLVDESIDGPLHTLNITSNELSLVEGAQYGIKHGRCVVSHVQLPHQQGKVTIVACHTHYPDLEITIQLQIQPFDLALTSFEDGTKSILSDPISSVDSSNLLIPCQLAPAEPSHLVTYVKDVVKKTKNKVGDTYSKMKSTEKILGTLSSSKDLLEEEIVTLKAEVGPIVGSFIDAKELIRNKIREKIGTAAFVLCSSGESFMEGVVGIVALLGTVPDRKIGRMLAVYLGKDGMLSVVCKTMDAANYIEKYNNHGDVDVAHLFGRPYKGGLIRNSPQKELNLVGPFRHVKKPKGFKGFAVNMINLSDENLNITTSSGHGLRETLLYSLFGVLQVYETRNDMFQAMDYLNGGAISLDGGVIKGKGKILLVCQCCPPQSSCLFGSPNLLCFITFPVVSPKTPNELKAHPDVIAKTRKLEDKVKLLEATKTKISQEEKVREELYEKFNKRKRKFEEISEIVTQPRGNELAIRRTPVKEEMLDP
;
A
#
# COMPACT_ATOMS: atom_id res chain seq x y z
N LEU A 1 56.60 79.34 -63.15
CA LEU A 1 55.98 78.00 -63.01
C LEU A 1 54.89 77.92 -61.93
N GLN A 2 55.09 78.35 -60.67
CA GLN A 2 54.00 78.37 -59.67
C GLN A 2 52.78 79.23 -60.09
N ASN A 3 53.02 80.43 -60.63
CA ASN A 3 51.94 81.28 -61.17
C ASN A 3 51.27 80.71 -62.42
N LEU A 4 51.93 79.77 -63.11
CA LEU A 4 51.45 79.11 -64.33
C LEU A 4 50.39 78.07 -63.99
N CYS A 5 50.59 77.27 -62.93
CA CYS A 5 49.56 76.35 -62.45
C CYS A 5 48.27 77.10 -62.04
N VAL A 6 48.39 78.26 -61.40
CA VAL A 6 47.22 79.03 -60.94
C VAL A 6 46.49 79.71 -62.11
N LYS A 7 47.21 80.21 -63.12
CA LYS A 7 46.64 80.98 -64.23
C LYS A 7 45.80 80.15 -65.21
N TYR A 8 46.07 78.85 -65.32
CA TYR A 8 45.41 77.97 -66.29
C TYR A 8 44.45 76.94 -65.66
N CYS A 9 44.34 76.88 -64.32
CA CYS A 9 43.34 76.06 -63.62
C CYS A 9 41.87 76.47 -63.91
N HIS A 10 41.61 77.64 -64.49
CA HIS A 10 40.24 78.10 -64.78
C HIS A 10 39.64 77.56 -66.09
N TYR A 11 40.42 76.83 -66.91
CA TYR A 11 39.98 76.35 -68.23
C TYR A 11 39.72 74.84 -68.30
N ILE A 12 39.72 74.15 -67.16
CA ILE A 12 39.84 72.70 -67.09
C ILE A 12 38.77 72.11 -66.16
N LYS A 13 38.06 71.05 -66.60
CA LYS A 13 36.94 70.44 -65.84
C LYS A 13 37.39 69.64 -64.60
N THR A 14 38.66 69.21 -64.50
CA THR A 14 39.18 68.38 -63.41
C THR A 14 40.59 68.83 -62.96
N ASP A 15 40.93 68.82 -61.65
CA ASP A 15 42.26 69.25 -61.15
C ASP A 15 43.36 68.15 -61.27
N LEU A 16 43.45 67.49 -62.43
CA LEU A 16 44.39 66.38 -62.66
C LEU A 16 45.84 66.83 -62.71
N ALA A 17 46.07 68.06 -63.19
CA ALA A 17 47.40 68.60 -63.40
C ALA A 17 48.20 68.69 -62.10
N GLN A 18 47.59 69.05 -60.97
CA GLN A 18 48.30 69.30 -59.71
C GLN A 18 48.84 68.05 -59.01
N HIS A 19 48.21 66.89 -59.24
CA HIS A 19 48.60 65.63 -58.61
C HIS A 19 49.65 64.85 -59.42
N ASN A 20 49.85 65.20 -60.69
CA ASN A 20 50.81 64.55 -61.58
C ASN A 20 52.27 64.74 -61.11
N HIS A 21 53.05 63.67 -61.16
CA HIS A 21 54.46 63.68 -60.73
C HIS A 21 55.30 64.69 -61.50
N PHE A 22 55.00 64.91 -62.79
CA PHE A 22 55.69 65.88 -63.64
C PHE A 22 55.39 67.32 -63.20
N THR A 23 54.12 67.66 -62.96
CA THR A 23 53.73 68.95 -62.40
C THR A 23 54.29 69.20 -61.00
N LYS A 24 54.32 68.18 -60.13
CA LYS A 24 54.95 68.28 -58.81
C LYS A 24 56.45 68.55 -58.93
N ALA A 25 57.15 67.89 -59.86
CA ALA A 25 58.55 68.14 -60.14
C ALA A 25 58.78 69.56 -60.69
N LEU A 26 57.95 70.02 -61.64
CA LEU A 26 57.99 71.39 -62.18
C LEU A 26 57.65 72.47 -61.13
N ARG A 27 56.74 72.19 -60.19
CA ARG A 27 56.38 73.09 -59.07
C ARG A 27 57.54 73.22 -58.08
N ASN A 28 58.26 72.14 -57.86
CA ASN A 28 59.49 72.14 -57.06
C ASN A 28 60.67 72.77 -57.83
N TRP A 29 60.53 73.03 -59.13
CA TRP A 29 61.54 73.68 -59.96
C TRP A 29 61.56 75.19 -59.67
N GLY A 30 62.66 75.66 -59.06
CA GLY A 30 62.84 77.06 -58.67
C GLY A 30 62.14 77.48 -57.36
N SER A 31 61.49 76.55 -56.66
CA SER A 31 61.04 76.80 -55.28
C SER A 31 62.24 76.74 -54.35
N ASN A 32 62.92 77.88 -54.19
CA ASN A 32 63.95 78.10 -53.18
C ASN A 32 63.35 77.92 -51.77
N TYR A 33 63.34 76.69 -51.26
CA TYR A 33 63.41 76.47 -49.81
C TYR A 33 64.84 76.79 -49.39
N PHE A 34 65.14 78.08 -49.27
CA PHE A 34 66.30 78.54 -48.53
C PHE A 34 66.22 77.97 -47.12
N ASN A 35 67.18 77.12 -46.78
CA ASN A 35 68.19 77.52 -45.82
C ASN A 35 69.57 76.96 -46.24
N ASN A 36 70.45 77.91 -46.57
CA ASN A 36 71.91 77.86 -46.56
C ASN A 36 72.64 77.15 -47.71
N THR A 37 72.76 77.80 -48.87
CA THR A 37 74.00 78.42 -49.42
C THR A 37 73.80 78.82 -50.89
N PRO A 38 74.34 79.96 -51.36
CA PRO A 38 74.12 80.47 -52.71
C PRO A 38 75.09 79.78 -53.68
N ALA A 39 74.64 78.69 -54.29
CA ALA A 39 75.13 78.31 -55.61
C ALA A 39 74.00 78.66 -56.59
N GLU A 40 74.24 79.62 -57.48
CA GLU A 40 73.40 79.80 -58.67
C GLU A 40 73.44 78.49 -59.46
N VAL A 41 72.46 77.63 -59.23
CA VAL A 41 72.27 76.42 -60.04
C VAL A 41 71.58 76.88 -61.31
N ASP A 42 72.36 77.05 -62.39
CA ASP A 42 71.83 77.36 -63.71
C ASP A 42 71.20 76.07 -64.27
N VAL A 43 69.86 76.00 -64.25
CA VAL A 43 69.14 74.80 -64.71
C VAL A 43 68.64 75.00 -66.14
N GLU A 44 69.26 74.30 -67.08
CA GLU A 44 68.86 74.32 -68.49
C GLU A 44 67.79 73.25 -68.79
N ALA A 45 66.63 73.67 -69.31
CA ALA A 45 65.63 72.75 -69.85
C ALA A 45 66.02 72.33 -71.28
N ARG A 46 66.05 71.03 -71.57
CA ARG A 46 66.39 70.49 -72.90
C ARG A 46 65.32 69.53 -73.40
N ASP A 47 65.05 69.54 -74.71
CA ASP A 47 64.10 68.63 -75.36
C ASP A 47 64.67 67.20 -75.47
N LYS A 48 63.87 66.24 -75.94
CA LYS A 48 64.26 64.85 -76.23
C LYS A 48 65.52 64.75 -77.11
N ASP A 49 65.76 65.74 -77.97
CA ASP A 49 66.94 65.87 -78.83
C ASP A 49 68.10 66.67 -78.19
N ARG A 50 68.06 66.92 -76.87
CA ARG A 50 69.05 67.67 -76.06
C ARG A 50 69.26 69.14 -76.45
N LYS A 51 68.38 69.71 -77.27
CA LYS A 51 68.36 71.15 -77.58
C LYS A 51 67.81 71.97 -76.42
N LEU A 52 68.46 73.10 -76.11
CA LEU A 52 68.01 74.06 -75.11
C LEU A 52 66.62 74.61 -75.48
N ILE A 53 65.68 74.51 -74.55
CA ILE A 53 64.32 75.02 -74.68
C ILE A 53 64.24 76.34 -73.90
N SER A 54 63.73 77.39 -74.55
CA SER A 54 63.45 78.65 -73.85
C SER A 54 62.29 78.50 -72.86
N TYR A 55 62.25 79.34 -71.82
CA TYR A 55 61.16 79.33 -70.83
C TYR A 55 59.77 79.41 -71.48
N ASN A 56 59.60 80.26 -72.50
CA ASN A 56 58.32 80.41 -73.22
C ASN A 56 57.93 79.16 -74.01
N GLN A 57 58.90 78.40 -74.54
CA GLN A 57 58.62 77.13 -75.23
C GLN A 57 58.28 76.02 -74.23
N LEU A 58 58.95 75.96 -73.08
CA LEU A 58 58.64 75.02 -72.01
C LEU A 58 57.24 75.28 -71.43
N GLU A 59 56.89 76.56 -71.23
CA GLU A 59 55.55 76.99 -70.82
C GLU A 59 54.50 76.54 -71.84
N LYS A 60 54.75 76.77 -73.13
CA LYS A 60 53.83 76.35 -74.20
C LYS A 60 53.69 74.82 -74.28
N GLN A 61 54.80 74.07 -74.22
CA GLN A 61 54.76 72.59 -74.24
C GLN A 61 54.04 72.02 -73.02
N TYR A 62 54.23 72.61 -71.84
CA TYR A 62 53.52 72.22 -70.63
C TYR A 62 52.03 72.53 -70.73
N TYR A 63 51.66 73.69 -71.27
CA TYR A 63 50.27 74.05 -71.55
C TYR A 63 49.63 73.10 -72.57
N ASP A 64 50.30 72.83 -73.69
CA ASP A 64 49.81 71.92 -74.73
C ASP A 64 49.68 70.49 -74.18
N TRP A 65 50.60 70.04 -73.31
CA TRP A 65 50.52 68.75 -72.63
C TRP A 65 49.38 68.68 -71.61
N ILE A 66 49.18 69.72 -70.79
CA ILE A 66 48.02 69.82 -69.88
C ILE A 66 46.74 69.77 -70.71
N LYS A 67 46.66 70.56 -71.78
CA LYS A 67 45.49 70.62 -72.64
C LYS A 67 45.22 69.27 -73.31
N GLU A 68 46.24 68.59 -73.86
CA GLU A 68 46.09 67.26 -74.45
C GLU A 68 45.67 66.20 -73.41
N MET A 69 46.24 66.28 -72.19
CA MET A 69 45.82 65.43 -71.07
C MET A 69 44.36 65.69 -70.73
N HIS A 70 43.94 66.94 -70.58
CA HIS A 70 42.54 67.26 -70.28
C HIS A 70 41.58 66.95 -71.43
N ASP A 71 41.95 67.21 -72.68
CA ASP A 71 41.15 66.82 -73.84
C ASP A 71 40.94 65.30 -73.90
N LYS A 72 41.93 64.48 -73.48
CA LYS A 72 41.78 63.02 -73.37
C LYS A 72 40.97 62.59 -72.14
N TYR A 73 41.26 63.16 -70.97
CA TYR A 73 40.61 62.77 -69.71
C TYR A 73 39.18 63.29 -69.62
N ASP A 74 38.89 64.50 -70.08
CA ASP A 74 37.55 65.09 -70.07
C ASP A 74 36.64 64.35 -71.06
N VAL A 75 37.16 63.84 -72.19
CA VAL A 75 36.40 62.94 -73.08
C VAL A 75 36.09 61.59 -72.41
N GLU A 76 37.05 60.98 -71.70
CA GLU A 76 36.81 59.77 -70.89
C GLU A 76 35.90 60.04 -69.67
N MET A 77 35.74 61.30 -69.24
CA MET A 77 34.97 61.69 -68.06
C MET A 77 33.57 62.25 -68.36
N ASP A 78 33.26 62.59 -69.61
CA ASP A 78 31.97 63.21 -69.96
C ASP A 78 31.01 62.23 -70.66
N GLY A 79 31.41 60.97 -70.91
CA GLY A 79 30.58 59.99 -71.61
C GLY A 79 30.76 58.54 -71.14
N GLY A 80 29.65 57.80 -71.07
CA GLY A 80 29.67 56.35 -71.23
C GLY A 80 29.63 55.96 -72.72
N ASP A 81 29.88 54.68 -73.00
CA ASP A 81 29.86 54.17 -74.38
C ASP A 81 28.42 53.98 -74.91
N ASP A 82 27.41 54.20 -74.06
CA ASP A 82 25.99 54.02 -74.32
C ASP A 82 25.15 55.27 -73.97
N GLU A 83 23.92 55.32 -74.48
CA GLU A 83 22.95 56.38 -74.18
C GLU A 83 22.52 56.29 -72.70
N PRO A 84 22.71 57.36 -71.90
CA PRO A 84 22.43 57.33 -70.47
C PRO A 84 20.93 57.36 -70.15
N THR A 85 20.54 56.67 -69.09
CA THR A 85 19.26 56.93 -68.42
C THR A 85 19.41 58.13 -67.48
N LEU A 86 18.61 59.17 -67.70
CA LEU A 86 18.62 60.39 -66.88
C LEU A 86 17.72 60.22 -65.65
N ILE A 87 18.27 60.46 -64.46
CA ILE A 87 17.51 60.44 -63.21
C ILE A 87 17.59 61.82 -62.57
N ILE A 88 16.41 62.44 -62.41
CA ILE A 88 16.25 63.73 -61.74
C ILE A 88 15.98 63.48 -60.25
N ASN A 89 16.79 64.11 -59.41
CA ASN A 89 16.79 64.05 -57.95
C ASN A 89 16.79 62.60 -57.39
N PRO A 90 17.90 61.85 -57.55
CA PRO A 90 17.99 60.47 -57.10
C PRO A 90 17.78 60.36 -55.58
N LYS A 91 16.96 59.41 -55.14
CA LYS A 91 16.65 59.22 -53.70
C LYS A 91 17.83 58.64 -52.91
N CYS A 92 18.74 57.94 -53.59
CA CYS A 92 19.82 57.18 -52.97
C CYS A 92 21.18 57.92 -52.98
N LYS A 93 21.21 59.26 -52.90
CA LYS A 93 22.45 60.08 -53.06
C LYS A 93 23.60 59.60 -52.18
N GLU A 94 23.33 59.42 -50.88
CA GLU A 94 24.35 58.95 -49.94
C GLU A 94 24.87 57.55 -50.25
N ARG A 95 24.03 56.62 -50.73
CA ARG A 95 24.47 55.27 -51.06
C ARG A 95 25.18 55.20 -52.41
N LEU A 96 24.92 56.12 -53.34
CA LEU A 96 25.67 56.28 -54.58
C LEU A 96 26.98 57.04 -54.37
N GLY A 97 27.17 57.66 -53.21
CA GLY A 97 28.35 58.46 -52.95
C GLY A 97 28.44 59.77 -53.72
N ILE A 98 27.31 60.24 -54.22
CA ILE A 98 27.18 61.50 -54.95
C ILE A 98 26.89 62.66 -53.99
N SER A 99 27.24 63.88 -54.40
CA SER A 99 26.97 65.09 -53.61
C SER A 99 25.45 65.34 -53.45
N ASN A 100 25.05 65.88 -52.30
CA ASN A 100 23.63 66.18 -52.01
C ASN A 100 23.07 67.27 -52.95
N ASP A 101 23.94 68.16 -53.43
CA ASP A 101 23.60 69.30 -54.29
C ASP A 101 23.40 68.90 -55.77
N VAL A 102 23.67 67.64 -56.13
CA VAL A 102 23.48 67.13 -57.49
C VAL A 102 22.01 66.86 -57.76
N GLU A 103 21.43 67.58 -58.73
CA GLU A 103 20.03 67.44 -59.12
C GLU A 103 19.80 66.38 -60.21
N VAL A 104 20.79 66.11 -61.06
CA VAL A 104 20.66 65.17 -62.18
C VAL A 104 21.84 64.21 -62.20
N ILE A 105 21.57 62.93 -62.40
CA ILE A 105 22.58 61.90 -62.67
C ILE A 105 22.31 61.19 -63.99
N ARG A 106 23.38 60.73 -64.62
CA ARG A 106 23.38 59.87 -65.80
C ARG A 106 23.76 58.45 -65.39
N VAL A 107 22.93 57.47 -65.72
CA VAL A 107 23.20 56.06 -65.47
C VAL A 107 23.54 55.37 -66.78
N HIS A 108 24.76 54.86 -66.87
CA HIS A 108 25.31 54.15 -68.01
C HIS A 108 25.46 52.65 -67.72
N ARG A 109 25.42 51.84 -68.78
CA ARG A 109 25.66 50.40 -68.75
C ARG A 109 27.08 50.07 -69.19
N SER A 110 27.81 51.01 -69.81
CA SER A 110 29.18 50.78 -70.27
C SER A 110 30.05 52.03 -70.25
N ILE A 111 31.34 51.87 -69.95
CA ILE A 111 32.33 52.95 -70.02
C ILE A 111 33.68 52.43 -70.49
N SER A 112 34.36 53.22 -71.33
CA SER A 112 35.75 52.97 -71.71
C SER A 112 36.68 53.87 -70.89
N ARG A 113 37.57 53.24 -70.09
CA ARG A 113 38.54 53.94 -69.24
C ARG A 113 39.87 53.21 -69.21
N LYS A 114 40.99 53.95 -69.29
CA LYS A 114 42.36 53.38 -69.34
C LYS A 114 42.56 52.35 -70.47
N GLY A 115 41.93 52.58 -71.62
CA GLY A 115 42.03 51.68 -72.78
C GLY A 115 41.28 50.35 -72.64
N LYS A 116 40.39 50.21 -71.64
CA LYS A 116 39.52 49.05 -71.46
C LYS A 116 38.07 49.48 -71.32
N THR A 117 37.17 48.77 -71.99
CA THR A 117 35.73 48.91 -71.81
C THR A 117 35.24 48.03 -70.67
N TRP A 118 34.42 48.59 -69.79
CA TRP A 118 33.78 47.94 -68.65
C TRP A 118 32.28 47.98 -68.87
N ARG A 119 31.63 46.81 -68.90
CA ARG A 119 30.21 46.66 -69.26
C ARG A 119 29.40 46.04 -68.13
N ARG A 120 28.12 46.37 -68.08
CA ARG A 120 27.14 45.67 -67.25
C ARG A 120 27.22 44.17 -67.51
N GLY A 121 27.34 43.39 -66.44
CA GLY A 121 27.54 41.95 -66.46
C GLY A 121 29.00 41.52 -66.27
N ASP A 122 29.97 42.42 -66.41
CA ASP A 122 31.38 42.06 -66.24
C ASP A 122 31.65 41.60 -64.80
N HIS A 123 32.40 40.49 -64.68
CA HIS A 123 32.85 39.96 -63.41
C HIS A 123 34.13 40.66 -62.95
N LEU A 124 34.08 41.29 -61.79
CA LEU A 124 35.13 42.14 -61.24
C LEU A 124 35.60 41.63 -59.88
N GLN A 125 36.92 41.68 -59.65
CA GLN A 125 37.53 41.46 -58.35
C GLN A 125 38.07 42.77 -57.80
N ILE A 126 37.49 43.23 -56.71
CA ILE A 126 37.95 44.40 -55.97
C ILE A 126 38.97 43.95 -54.93
N LEU A 127 40.15 44.56 -54.95
CA LEU A 127 41.28 44.18 -54.09
C LEU A 127 41.14 44.73 -52.66
N THR A 128 41.83 44.09 -51.73
CA THR A 128 41.92 44.51 -50.32
C THR A 128 42.43 45.94 -50.19
N GLY A 129 41.82 46.74 -49.33
CA GLY A 129 42.16 48.15 -49.13
C GLY A 129 41.35 49.13 -49.99
N ALA A 130 40.57 48.64 -50.96
CA ALA A 130 39.64 49.50 -51.69
C ALA A 130 38.53 50.00 -50.76
N THR A 131 38.23 51.30 -50.85
CA THR A 131 37.22 51.96 -50.02
C THR A 131 35.98 52.21 -50.87
N GLY A 132 34.84 51.69 -50.41
CA GLY A 132 33.53 51.89 -51.05
C GLY A 132 32.46 52.24 -50.02
N ARG A 133 31.27 52.63 -50.50
CA ARG A 133 30.11 52.83 -49.63
C ARG A 133 29.27 51.56 -49.56
N MET A 134 29.05 51.11 -48.34
CA MET A 134 28.13 50.03 -48.00
C MET A 134 26.87 50.61 -47.35
N LYS A 135 25.88 49.75 -47.03
CA LYS A 135 24.54 50.14 -46.53
C LYS A 135 24.49 51.23 -45.46
N SER A 136 25.49 51.33 -44.57
CA SER A 136 25.48 52.29 -43.45
C SER A 136 26.79 53.06 -43.22
N SER A 137 27.86 52.82 -43.99
CA SER A 137 29.14 53.54 -43.82
C SER A 137 30.12 53.33 -44.98
N PHE A 138 31.11 54.24 -45.07
CA PHE A 138 32.34 54.01 -45.82
C PHE A 138 33.16 52.92 -45.14
N LYS A 139 33.55 51.90 -45.89
CA LYS A 139 34.35 50.79 -45.34
C LYS A 139 35.46 50.42 -46.31
N SER A 140 36.69 50.41 -45.80
CA SER A 140 37.81 49.79 -46.50
C SER A 140 37.66 48.27 -46.44
N LEU A 141 37.77 47.62 -47.60
CA LEU A 141 37.69 46.18 -47.74
C LEU A 141 38.86 45.50 -47.02
N LYS A 142 38.54 44.62 -46.05
CA LYS A 142 39.55 43.78 -45.37
C LYS A 142 40.01 42.59 -46.23
N ASN A 143 39.10 42.07 -47.06
CA ASN A 143 39.31 40.95 -47.97
C ASN A 143 38.92 41.37 -49.40
N SER A 144 39.43 40.70 -50.42
CA SER A 144 39.00 40.95 -51.80
C SER A 144 37.53 40.56 -52.00
N LEU A 145 36.83 41.33 -52.84
CA LEU A 145 35.41 41.18 -53.09
C LEU A 145 35.19 40.86 -54.57
N CYS A 146 34.58 39.71 -54.85
CA CYS A 146 34.11 39.38 -56.20
C CYS A 146 32.72 39.98 -56.40
N THR A 147 32.52 40.69 -57.50
CA THR A 147 31.30 41.43 -57.81
C THR A 147 30.96 41.37 -59.30
N THR A 148 29.71 41.62 -59.66
CA THR A 148 29.28 41.87 -61.03
C THR A 148 29.03 43.36 -61.20
N LEU A 149 29.50 43.96 -62.29
CA LEU A 149 29.20 45.35 -62.63
C LEU A 149 27.74 45.47 -63.08
N GLU A 150 26.96 46.33 -62.42
CA GLU A 150 25.56 46.55 -62.79
C GLU A 150 25.37 47.86 -63.55
N TYR A 151 25.77 48.97 -62.94
CA TYR A 151 25.60 50.30 -63.52
C TYR A 151 26.78 51.22 -63.19
N ILE A 152 26.96 52.23 -64.02
CA ILE A 152 27.93 53.31 -63.82
C ILE A 152 27.15 54.62 -63.70
N VAL A 153 27.33 55.33 -62.60
CA VAL A 153 26.62 56.58 -62.31
C VAL A 153 27.57 57.76 -62.46
N VAL A 154 27.11 58.78 -63.19
CA VAL A 154 27.84 60.03 -63.46
C VAL A 154 27.00 61.20 -62.99
N GLU A 155 27.62 62.15 -62.29
CA GLU A 155 26.94 63.36 -61.81
C GLU A 155 26.83 64.41 -62.94
N GLY A 156 25.67 65.05 -63.08
CA GLY A 156 25.43 66.16 -64.02
C GLY A 156 24.98 65.75 -65.42
N LEU A 157 24.61 66.74 -66.23
CA LEU A 157 24.25 66.56 -67.64
C LEU A 157 25.51 66.44 -68.51
N GLN A 158 25.34 65.94 -69.73
CA GLN A 158 26.42 65.86 -70.69
C GLN A 158 26.95 67.27 -71.01
N GLY A 159 28.25 67.48 -70.83
CA GLY A 159 28.87 68.80 -71.01
C GLY A 159 29.06 69.61 -69.72
N ASP A 160 28.45 69.23 -68.61
CA ASP A 160 28.67 69.88 -67.30
C ASP A 160 30.09 69.60 -66.76
N VAL A 161 30.50 70.35 -65.74
CA VAL A 161 31.63 69.96 -64.87
C VAL A 161 31.16 68.78 -64.03
N CYS A 162 31.27 67.59 -64.59
CA CYS A 162 30.77 66.36 -63.99
C CYS A 162 31.64 65.94 -62.79
N GLY A 163 31.00 65.47 -61.72
CA GLY A 163 31.66 64.90 -60.55
C GLY A 163 32.24 63.50 -60.79
N GLU A 164 32.78 62.87 -59.75
CA GLU A 164 33.40 61.53 -59.87
C GLU A 164 32.38 60.45 -60.26
N PHE A 165 32.79 59.54 -61.15
CA PHE A 165 32.00 58.36 -61.52
C PHE A 165 31.91 57.37 -60.36
N THR A 166 30.76 56.73 -60.23
CA THR A 166 30.51 55.67 -59.26
C THR A 166 30.12 54.37 -59.94
N HIS A 167 30.82 53.28 -59.62
CA HIS A 167 30.45 51.93 -60.02
C HIS A 167 29.47 51.34 -59.01
N VAL A 168 28.33 50.86 -59.49
CA VAL A 168 27.39 50.06 -58.71
C VAL A 168 27.64 48.59 -59.00
N LEU A 169 28.05 47.86 -57.97
CA LEU A 169 28.54 46.50 -58.06
C LEU A 169 27.69 45.57 -57.19
N MET A 170 27.21 44.47 -57.77
CA MET A 170 26.52 43.41 -57.03
C MET A 170 27.54 42.40 -56.49
N PRO A 171 27.66 42.19 -55.17
CA PRO A 171 28.54 41.16 -54.64
C PRO A 171 28.15 39.75 -55.08
N LEU A 172 29.14 38.87 -55.24
CA LEU A 172 28.94 37.46 -55.55
C LEU A 172 27.98 36.83 -54.53
N GLY A 173 26.90 36.18 -54.99
CA GLY A 173 25.98 35.40 -54.16
C GLY A 173 24.62 36.04 -53.86
N TYR A 174 24.34 37.20 -54.45
CA TYR A 174 22.99 37.75 -54.56
C TYR A 174 22.39 37.37 -55.93
N SER A 175 21.07 37.24 -56.00
CA SER A 175 20.36 37.05 -57.27
C SER A 175 20.16 38.39 -57.99
N ASP A 176 19.90 38.36 -59.29
CA ASP A 176 19.65 39.58 -60.09
C ASP A 176 18.47 40.40 -59.56
N GLU A 177 17.48 39.77 -58.90
CA GLU A 177 16.36 40.44 -58.25
C GLU A 177 16.75 41.25 -57.00
N GLN A 178 17.88 40.89 -56.37
CA GLN A 178 18.44 41.55 -55.19
C GLN A 178 19.48 42.62 -55.55
N GLY A 179 19.76 42.77 -56.84
CA GLY A 179 20.70 43.72 -57.42
C GLY A 179 20.14 45.14 -57.52
N CYS A 180 20.90 46.03 -58.14
CA CYS A 180 20.49 47.41 -58.35
C CYS A 180 19.39 47.46 -59.43
N LEU A 181 18.30 48.18 -59.15
CA LEU A 181 17.19 48.38 -60.08
C LEU A 181 17.15 49.84 -60.55
N VAL A 182 16.88 50.02 -61.83
CA VAL A 182 16.53 51.31 -62.44
C VAL A 182 15.10 51.15 -62.96
N ASP A 183 14.21 52.04 -62.54
CA ASP A 183 12.79 52.00 -62.94
C ASP A 183 12.66 52.47 -64.39
N GLU A 184 12.52 51.53 -65.34
CA GLU A 184 12.43 51.77 -66.78
C GLU A 184 10.98 51.73 -67.30
N ALA A 185 9.97 51.74 -66.42
CA ALA A 185 8.56 51.65 -66.84
C ALA A 185 8.16 52.85 -67.72
N ALA A 186 7.63 52.56 -68.91
CA ALA A 186 7.24 53.56 -69.93
C ALA A 186 6.22 54.61 -69.46
N ASP A 187 5.52 54.36 -68.33
CA ASP A 187 4.51 55.24 -67.74
C ASP A 187 5.00 56.00 -66.49
N CYS A 188 6.26 55.84 -66.08
CA CYS A 188 6.80 56.48 -64.87
C CYS A 188 7.32 57.89 -65.21
N MET A 189 6.60 58.93 -64.78
CA MET A 189 6.94 60.34 -65.03
C MET A 189 8.30 60.80 -64.42
N SER A 190 8.98 59.94 -63.63
CA SER A 190 10.31 60.20 -63.07
C SER A 190 11.06 58.89 -62.73
N PRO A 191 12.00 58.41 -63.56
CA PRO A 191 12.78 57.20 -63.28
C PRO A 191 13.67 57.38 -62.04
N ASN A 192 13.94 56.30 -61.31
CA ASN A 192 14.80 56.33 -60.11
C ASN A 192 15.65 55.06 -60.01
N ILE A 193 16.69 55.13 -59.16
CA ILE A 193 17.66 54.05 -58.94
C ILE A 193 17.62 53.55 -57.49
N TYR A 194 17.52 52.22 -57.35
CA TYR A 194 17.41 51.51 -56.09
C TYR A 194 18.56 50.50 -55.96
N ILE A 195 19.55 50.80 -55.12
CA ILE A 195 20.79 50.00 -55.03
C ILE A 195 20.60 48.63 -54.35
N GLN A 196 19.55 48.46 -53.53
CA GLN A 196 19.27 47.21 -52.80
C GLN A 196 20.49 46.63 -52.03
N GLU A 197 20.99 45.44 -52.38
CA GLU A 197 22.17 44.77 -51.78
C GLU A 197 23.49 45.16 -52.44
N SER A 198 23.45 45.90 -53.54
CA SER A 198 24.64 46.35 -54.27
C SER A 198 25.43 47.40 -53.48
N VAL A 199 26.71 47.50 -53.82
CA VAL A 199 27.69 48.37 -53.18
C VAL A 199 28.28 49.32 -54.21
N SER A 200 28.62 50.53 -53.77
CA SER A 200 29.14 51.56 -54.66
C SER A 200 30.62 51.84 -54.40
N PHE A 201 31.39 51.99 -55.48
CA PHE A 201 32.80 52.34 -55.42
C PHE A 201 33.12 53.51 -56.36
N PRO A 202 33.99 54.44 -55.95
CA PRO A 202 34.44 55.51 -56.82
C PRO A 202 35.28 54.95 -57.96
N VAL A 203 35.24 55.57 -59.14
CA VAL A 203 36.03 55.17 -60.32
C VAL A 203 37.54 55.15 -60.09
N SER A 204 38.02 55.88 -59.08
CA SER A 204 39.42 55.86 -58.67
C SER A 204 39.94 54.45 -58.33
N ILE A 205 39.08 53.47 -58.05
CA ILE A 205 39.49 52.06 -57.91
C ILE A 205 40.08 51.48 -59.21
N ILE A 206 39.64 51.93 -60.39
CA ILE A 206 40.19 51.50 -61.68
C ILE A 206 41.53 52.19 -61.91
N ASP A 207 41.58 53.50 -61.68
CA ASP A 207 42.79 54.30 -61.89
C ASP A 207 43.94 53.86 -60.96
N ASN A 208 43.61 53.46 -59.74
CA ASN A 208 44.55 52.96 -58.74
C ASN A 208 44.83 51.45 -58.87
N ARG A 209 44.31 50.77 -59.92
CA ARG A 209 44.47 49.33 -60.16
C ARG A 209 43.96 48.43 -59.02
N MET A 210 42.98 48.92 -58.26
CA MET A 210 42.31 48.19 -57.17
C MET A 210 41.12 47.34 -57.68
N CYS A 211 40.83 47.39 -58.99
CA CYS A 211 39.81 46.61 -59.66
C CYS A 211 40.45 45.77 -60.79
N GLN A 212 40.14 44.47 -60.85
CA GLN A 212 40.59 43.56 -61.90
C GLN A 212 39.38 42.84 -62.51
N ALA A 213 39.33 42.70 -63.84
CA ALA A 213 38.31 41.85 -64.45
C ALA A 213 38.68 40.38 -64.31
N MET A 214 37.68 39.54 -64.09
CA MET A 214 37.78 38.11 -64.03
C MET A 214 37.20 37.50 -65.31
N ASP A 215 37.79 36.40 -65.76
CA ASP A 215 37.17 35.53 -66.75
C ASP A 215 36.10 34.63 -66.11
N ASP A 216 35.26 34.05 -66.96
CA ASP A 216 34.15 33.19 -66.53
C ASP A 216 34.65 31.92 -65.81
N ASP A 217 35.83 31.40 -66.14
CA ASP A 217 36.41 30.22 -65.50
C ASP A 217 36.83 30.49 -64.05
N ALA A 218 37.48 31.63 -63.80
CA ALA A 218 37.84 32.12 -62.48
C ALA A 218 36.58 32.43 -61.65
N TRP A 219 35.57 33.04 -62.28
CA TRP A 219 34.27 33.29 -61.64
C TRP A 219 33.56 31.99 -61.23
N ASN A 220 33.49 31.01 -62.13
CA ASN A 220 32.88 29.70 -61.88
C ASN A 220 33.63 28.89 -60.82
N LYS A 221 34.97 29.00 -60.75
CA LYS A 221 35.77 28.43 -59.66
C LYS A 221 35.44 29.09 -58.31
N MET A 222 35.22 30.40 -58.27
CA MET A 222 34.83 31.12 -57.05
C MET A 222 33.40 30.77 -56.62
N LEU A 223 32.46 30.66 -57.56
CA LEU A 223 31.09 30.18 -57.32
C LEU A 223 31.10 28.78 -56.71
N THR A 224 31.87 27.86 -57.29
CA THR A 224 32.01 26.47 -56.78
C THR A 224 32.59 26.47 -55.37
N LYS A 225 33.70 27.20 -55.12
CA LYS A 225 34.29 27.35 -53.77
C LYS A 225 33.32 27.93 -52.74
N LYS A 226 32.46 28.87 -53.15
CA LYS A 226 31.46 29.47 -52.26
C LYS A 226 30.32 28.51 -51.97
N LYS A 227 29.83 27.77 -52.97
CA LYS A 227 28.83 26.70 -52.80
C LYS A 227 29.33 25.57 -51.90
N GLU A 228 30.60 25.18 -52.05
CA GLU A 228 31.23 24.16 -51.20
C GLU A 228 31.27 24.58 -49.72
N LYS A 229 31.49 25.88 -49.45
CA LYS A 229 31.55 26.44 -48.09
C LYS A 229 30.17 26.82 -47.51
N ALA A 230 29.10 26.74 -48.28
CA ALA A 230 27.75 27.07 -47.83
C ALA A 230 27.25 26.03 -46.83
N ALA A 231 26.49 26.48 -45.82
CA ALA A 231 25.85 25.60 -44.86
C ALA A 231 24.89 24.63 -45.57
N LYS A 232 24.99 23.34 -45.25
CA LYS A 232 24.18 22.29 -45.90
C LYS A 232 23.43 21.41 -44.90
N TRP A 233 24.03 21.12 -43.75
CA TRP A 233 23.38 20.31 -42.71
C TRP A 233 23.84 20.73 -41.30
N ILE A 234 23.04 20.36 -40.29
CA ILE A 234 23.30 20.68 -38.88
C ILE A 234 23.85 19.43 -38.21
N GLU A 235 25.02 19.55 -37.59
CA GLU A 235 25.60 18.50 -36.75
C GLU A 235 25.39 18.83 -35.28
N ILE A 236 24.96 17.84 -34.50
CA ILE A 236 24.85 17.92 -33.04
C ILE A 236 26.09 17.24 -32.45
N ILE A 237 26.85 17.99 -31.64
CA ILE A 237 28.16 17.55 -31.12
C ILE A 237 27.97 16.53 -29.99
N ARG A 238 28.77 15.46 -30.02
CA ARG A 238 28.68 14.28 -29.11
C ARG A 238 29.90 14.13 -28.21
N ASN A 239 29.77 13.31 -27.15
CA ASN A 239 30.79 12.88 -26.16
C ASN A 239 32.22 13.46 -26.33
N SER A 240 33.04 12.90 -27.22
CA SER A 240 34.45 13.28 -27.41
C SER A 240 34.68 14.70 -27.93
N GLY A 241 33.68 15.29 -28.58
CA GLY A 241 33.67 16.71 -28.96
C GLY A 241 33.27 17.64 -27.82
N LEU A 242 32.40 17.20 -26.91
CA LEU A 242 32.02 17.96 -25.72
C LEU A 242 33.19 18.06 -24.73
N ASP A 243 33.99 17.00 -24.57
CA ASP A 243 35.21 17.00 -23.76
C ASP A 243 36.21 18.06 -24.22
N ALA A 244 36.40 18.20 -25.55
CA ALA A 244 37.25 19.24 -26.13
C ALA A 244 36.72 20.67 -25.92
N LEU A 245 35.43 20.81 -25.64
CA LEU A 245 34.76 22.06 -25.32
C LEU A 245 34.65 22.29 -23.80
N GLY A 246 35.05 21.35 -22.94
CA GLY A 246 34.90 21.46 -21.48
C GLY A 246 33.44 21.46 -21.02
N LEU A 247 32.54 20.88 -21.81
CA LEU A 247 31.10 20.80 -21.52
C LEU A 247 30.73 19.37 -21.13
N GLU A 248 29.89 19.20 -20.09
CA GLU A 248 29.47 17.89 -19.58
C GLU A 248 28.07 17.49 -20.06
N GLY A 249 27.95 16.25 -20.54
CA GLY A 249 26.69 15.55 -20.81
C GLY A 249 26.31 15.49 -22.30
N ASP A 250 26.06 14.28 -22.80
CA ASP A 250 25.60 14.03 -24.18
C ASP A 250 24.10 13.68 -24.21
N LEU A 251 23.46 13.94 -25.34
CA LEU A 251 22.11 13.45 -25.61
C LEU A 251 22.17 11.94 -25.91
N PRO A 252 21.34 11.12 -25.24
CA PRO A 252 21.24 9.70 -25.57
C PRO A 252 20.56 9.53 -26.93
N TYR A 253 21.37 9.32 -27.96
CA TYR A 253 20.93 9.12 -29.35
C TYR A 253 20.47 7.68 -29.65
N GLU A 254 20.94 6.72 -28.85
CA GLU A 254 20.67 5.30 -29.03
C GLU A 254 20.29 4.69 -27.67
N GLY A 255 18.99 4.41 -27.50
CA GLY A 255 18.44 3.77 -26.31
C GLY A 255 17.23 4.49 -25.73
N ASP A 256 16.40 3.72 -25.04
CA ASP A 256 15.29 4.27 -24.25
C ASP A 256 15.85 4.81 -22.94
N VAL A 257 15.50 6.06 -22.59
CA VAL A 257 15.83 6.63 -21.27
C VAL A 257 14.68 6.45 -20.29
N MET A 258 14.98 6.37 -19.00
CA MET A 258 13.94 6.25 -17.98
C MET A 258 13.36 7.61 -17.61
N ALA A 259 12.08 7.63 -17.26
CA ALA A 259 11.42 8.84 -16.78
C ALA A 259 12.15 9.40 -15.55
N GLY A 260 12.39 10.72 -15.55
CA GLY A 260 13.24 11.37 -14.55
C GLY A 260 14.72 11.49 -14.94
N TYR A 261 15.12 10.98 -16.11
CA TYR A 261 16.45 11.22 -16.68
C TYR A 261 16.77 12.72 -16.71
N GLN A 262 17.95 13.08 -16.19
CA GLN A 262 18.41 14.47 -16.21
C GLN A 262 19.01 14.78 -17.58
N PRO A 263 18.43 15.72 -18.35
CA PRO A 263 19.04 16.13 -19.61
C PRO A 263 20.41 16.79 -19.36
N PRO A 264 21.29 16.79 -20.36
CA PRO A 264 22.54 17.55 -20.29
C PRO A 264 22.26 19.04 -20.06
N HIS A 265 23.23 19.74 -19.47
CA HIS A 265 23.06 21.16 -19.15
C HIS A 265 22.91 22.02 -20.40
N GLU A 266 23.63 21.67 -21.45
CA GLU A 266 23.67 22.39 -22.72
C GLU A 266 23.72 21.40 -23.88
N ILE A 267 23.06 21.74 -24.99
CA ILE A 267 23.23 21.05 -26.27
C ILE A 267 23.99 21.99 -27.21
N VAL A 268 25.01 21.44 -27.88
CA VAL A 268 25.81 22.19 -28.85
C VAL A 268 25.56 21.66 -30.26
N ALA A 269 25.19 22.57 -31.16
CA ALA A 269 25.04 22.29 -32.58
C ALA A 269 25.96 23.18 -33.43
N VAL A 270 26.36 22.69 -34.59
CA VAL A 270 27.19 23.41 -35.57
C VAL A 270 26.64 23.26 -36.98
N LEU A 271 26.87 24.27 -37.81
CA LEU A 271 26.56 24.21 -39.23
C LEU A 271 27.75 23.67 -40.01
N ARG A 272 27.50 22.64 -40.83
CA ARG A 272 28.51 22.00 -41.67
C ARG A 272 28.37 22.36 -43.14
N PRO A 273 29.49 22.58 -43.85
CA PRO A 273 29.49 22.81 -45.28
C PRO A 273 29.23 21.52 -46.05
N GLY A 274 28.78 21.64 -47.30
CA GLY A 274 28.42 20.47 -48.11
C GLY A 274 29.57 19.54 -48.50
N ASN A 275 30.81 20.02 -48.40
CA ASN A 275 32.03 19.24 -48.67
C ASN A 275 32.60 18.53 -47.43
N TYR A 276 31.96 18.68 -46.27
CA TYR A 276 32.39 18.01 -45.06
C TYR A 276 31.94 16.54 -45.07
N MET A 277 32.91 15.63 -44.95
CA MET A 277 32.67 14.21 -44.71
C MET A 277 33.04 13.88 -43.26
N PRO A 278 32.13 13.30 -42.46
CA PRO A 278 32.43 12.93 -41.08
C PRO A 278 33.60 11.93 -41.05
N SER A 279 34.65 12.24 -40.29
CA SER A 279 35.75 11.31 -40.03
C SER A 279 35.36 10.34 -38.91
N SER A 280 35.81 9.09 -39.00
CA SER A 280 35.54 8.05 -38.01
C SER A 280 36.28 8.24 -36.67
N THR A 281 37.14 9.25 -36.56
CA THR A 281 38.03 9.50 -35.42
C THR A 281 37.39 10.26 -34.26
N CYS A 282 36.10 10.63 -34.34
CA CYS A 282 35.32 11.29 -33.29
C CYS A 282 35.90 12.62 -32.75
N LEU A 283 36.89 13.23 -33.41
CA LEU A 283 37.49 14.51 -33.03
C LEU A 283 36.76 15.68 -33.73
N LEU A 284 36.52 16.77 -33.00
CA LEU A 284 35.88 18.00 -33.51
C LEU A 284 36.74 18.69 -34.58
N GLU A 285 36.36 18.56 -35.85
CA GLU A 285 37.03 19.28 -36.95
C GLU A 285 36.57 20.74 -37.07
N THR A 286 37.25 21.64 -36.37
CA THR A 286 36.91 23.08 -36.31
C THR A 286 37.05 23.82 -37.65
N LYS A 287 37.84 23.29 -38.59
CA LYS A 287 38.06 23.86 -39.93
C LYS A 287 36.79 23.88 -40.81
N TYR A 288 35.85 22.97 -40.55
CA TYR A 288 34.61 22.82 -41.33
C TYR A 288 33.38 23.32 -40.56
N ILE A 289 33.52 24.33 -39.71
CA ILE A 289 32.38 25.00 -39.06
C ILE A 289 32.04 26.25 -39.87
N VAL A 290 30.78 26.34 -40.33
CA VAL A 290 30.29 27.54 -41.02
C VAL A 290 30.06 28.65 -40.00
N LYS A 291 30.71 29.79 -40.22
CA LYS A 291 30.65 30.97 -39.35
C LYS A 291 29.86 32.06 -40.06
N ASP A 292 28.61 32.25 -39.68
CA ASP A 292 27.76 33.34 -40.17
C ASP A 292 26.96 33.92 -39.00
N ASP A 293 27.39 35.07 -38.50
CA ASP A 293 26.81 35.74 -37.32
C ASP A 293 25.38 36.26 -37.54
N GLN A 294 24.88 36.21 -38.79
CA GLN A 294 23.51 36.63 -39.12
C GLN A 294 22.51 35.47 -39.10
N LEU A 295 22.97 34.22 -39.02
CA LEU A 295 22.09 33.07 -38.92
C LEU A 295 21.64 32.84 -37.48
N GLU A 296 20.36 32.48 -37.34
CA GLU A 296 19.76 32.07 -36.08
C GLU A 296 19.31 30.61 -36.22
N MET A 297 19.61 29.80 -35.21
CA MET A 297 19.17 28.42 -35.11
C MET A 297 18.07 28.31 -34.07
N VAL A 298 16.97 27.66 -34.46
CA VAL A 298 15.85 27.34 -33.59
C VAL A 298 15.98 25.89 -33.16
N MET A 299 15.81 25.62 -31.86
CA MET A 299 15.65 24.28 -31.32
C MET A 299 14.25 24.14 -30.72
N GLU A 300 13.48 23.19 -31.24
CA GLU A 300 12.16 22.82 -30.74
C GLU A 300 12.19 21.40 -30.16
N VAL A 301 11.45 21.20 -29.07
CA VAL A 301 11.21 19.89 -28.48
C VAL A 301 9.72 19.63 -28.48
N ARG A 302 9.29 18.60 -29.21
CA ARG A 302 7.88 18.21 -29.36
C ARG A 302 7.65 16.84 -28.72
N ASN A 303 6.58 16.69 -27.96
CA ASN A 303 6.12 15.38 -27.48
C ASN A 303 5.14 14.81 -28.51
N LEU A 304 5.48 13.64 -29.06
CA LEU A 304 4.69 12.94 -30.05
C LEU A 304 3.63 12.07 -29.34
N PRO A 305 2.33 12.30 -29.58
CA PRO A 305 1.27 11.48 -29.01
C PRO A 305 1.30 10.06 -29.59
N ARG A 306 0.83 9.09 -28.80
CA ARG A 306 0.71 7.68 -29.23
C ARG A 306 -0.38 7.44 -30.28
N SER A 307 -1.35 8.35 -30.43
CA SER A 307 -2.39 8.26 -31.47
C SER A 307 -2.08 9.23 -32.62
N LYS A 308 -2.39 8.81 -33.86
CA LYS A 308 -2.15 9.61 -35.07
C LYS A 308 -3.05 10.84 -35.20
N ASP A 309 -4.09 10.96 -34.37
CA ASP A 309 -5.14 11.99 -34.48
C ASP A 309 -4.92 13.21 -33.57
N CYS A 310 -3.87 13.22 -32.75
CA CYS A 310 -3.56 14.35 -31.88
C CYS A 310 -2.34 15.13 -32.41
N PRO A 311 -2.38 16.47 -32.45
CA PRO A 311 -1.22 17.27 -32.85
C PRO A 311 -0.08 17.14 -31.82
N ALA A 312 1.17 17.07 -32.31
CA ALA A 312 2.35 17.02 -31.46
C ALA A 312 2.41 18.27 -30.56
N LYS A 313 2.58 18.06 -29.25
CA LYS A 313 2.58 19.16 -28.28
C LYS A 313 3.99 19.76 -28.18
N LEU A 314 4.12 21.04 -28.51
CA LEU A 314 5.36 21.80 -28.29
C LEU A 314 5.65 21.90 -26.80
N PHE A 315 6.83 21.48 -26.38
CA PHE A 315 7.26 21.44 -24.98
C PHE A 315 8.31 22.51 -24.66
N TYR A 316 9.23 22.75 -25.60
CA TYR A 316 10.30 23.72 -25.45
C TYR A 316 10.69 24.30 -26.81
N GLU A 317 11.01 25.59 -26.85
CA GLU A 317 11.49 26.28 -28.04
C GLU A 317 12.52 27.33 -27.61
N LYS A 318 13.70 27.36 -28.25
CA LYS A 318 14.65 28.47 -28.11
C LYS A 318 15.35 28.78 -29.42
N VAL A 319 15.66 30.07 -29.57
CA VAL A 319 16.44 30.61 -30.70
C VAL A 319 17.81 31.05 -30.19
N LYS A 320 18.87 30.69 -30.92
CA LYS A 320 20.25 31.04 -30.60
C LYS A 320 21.03 31.50 -31.82
N LYS A 321 21.89 32.51 -31.60
CA LYS A 321 22.92 32.96 -32.55
C LYS A 321 24.21 32.15 -32.35
N PRO A 322 25.08 32.06 -33.37
CA PRO A 322 26.37 31.43 -33.20
C PRO A 322 27.21 32.18 -32.17
N SER A 323 27.95 31.41 -31.39
CA SER A 323 28.77 31.88 -30.29
C SER A 323 30.17 31.28 -30.37
N SER A 324 31.04 31.68 -29.45
CA SER A 324 32.38 31.14 -29.30
C SER A 324 32.59 30.56 -27.91
N HIS A 325 33.10 29.33 -27.84
CA HIS A 325 33.45 28.66 -26.59
C HIS A 325 34.86 28.06 -26.72
N ASN A 326 35.74 28.27 -25.73
CA ASN A 326 37.14 27.84 -25.74
C ASN A 326 37.92 28.11 -27.05
N GLY A 327 37.69 29.30 -27.66
CA GLY A 327 38.35 29.71 -28.91
C GLY A 327 37.77 29.11 -30.19
N ILE A 328 36.75 28.24 -30.11
CA ILE A 328 36.04 27.69 -31.26
C ILE A 328 34.82 28.57 -31.56
N HIS A 329 34.77 29.15 -32.77
CA HIS A 329 33.71 30.04 -33.22
C HIS A 329 32.69 29.32 -34.11
N GLY A 330 31.42 29.73 -34.03
CA GLY A 330 30.32 29.19 -34.86
C GLY A 330 29.47 28.14 -34.15
N LEU A 331 29.50 28.09 -32.82
CA LEU A 331 28.78 27.11 -32.00
C LEU A 331 27.41 27.65 -31.58
N TYR A 332 26.37 26.84 -31.75
CA TYR A 332 25.02 27.15 -31.27
C TYR A 332 24.79 26.40 -29.97
N VAL A 333 24.78 27.12 -28.84
CA VAL A 333 24.66 26.54 -27.49
C VAL A 333 23.27 26.78 -26.92
N PHE A 334 22.53 25.69 -26.71
CA PHE A 334 21.16 25.71 -26.19
C PHE A 334 21.14 25.23 -24.73
N PRO A 335 20.80 26.08 -23.75
CA PRO A 335 20.67 25.65 -22.36
C PRO A 335 19.42 24.80 -22.18
N LEU A 336 19.54 23.63 -21.56
CA LEU A 336 18.42 22.73 -21.23
C LEU A 336 18.06 22.69 -19.74
N ARG A 337 18.90 23.26 -18.87
CA ARG A 337 18.67 23.26 -17.41
C ARG A 337 17.35 23.96 -17.01
N GLU A 338 16.93 24.96 -17.76
CA GLU A 338 15.64 25.65 -17.59
C GLU A 338 14.43 24.72 -17.86
N ALA A 339 14.65 23.64 -18.60
CA ALA A 339 13.66 22.65 -18.97
C ALA A 339 13.91 21.30 -18.26
N SER A 340 14.39 21.34 -17.00
CA SER A 340 14.80 20.18 -16.19
C SER A 340 13.72 19.09 -15.99
N CYS A 341 12.48 19.34 -16.42
CA CYS A 341 11.38 18.37 -16.37
C CYS A 341 10.97 17.77 -17.72
N ILE A 342 11.71 17.99 -18.82
CA ILE A 342 11.37 17.44 -20.16
C ILE A 342 11.10 15.94 -20.09
N PHE A 343 11.97 15.16 -19.45
CA PHE A 343 11.85 13.70 -19.40
C PHE A 343 11.10 13.16 -18.17
N ARG A 344 10.29 13.99 -17.49
CA ARG A 344 9.43 13.48 -16.40
C ARG A 344 8.26 12.64 -16.91
N LYS A 345 7.75 12.93 -18.11
CA LYS A 345 6.64 12.18 -18.70
C LYS A 345 7.17 11.16 -19.71
N SER A 346 6.70 9.92 -19.62
CA SER A 346 7.03 8.90 -20.61
C SER A 346 6.37 9.24 -21.96
N GLY A 347 7.04 8.90 -23.05
CA GLY A 347 6.62 9.28 -24.40
C GLY A 347 7.81 9.46 -25.34
N VAL A 348 7.51 9.77 -26.60
CA VAL A 348 8.55 10.01 -27.62
C VAL A 348 8.73 11.52 -27.78
N TYR A 349 9.94 12.00 -27.51
CA TYR A 349 10.32 13.40 -27.63
C TYR A 349 11.15 13.60 -28.88
N GLN A 350 10.71 14.51 -29.73
CA GLN A 350 11.40 14.88 -30.97
C GLN A 350 12.08 16.23 -30.78
N PHE A 351 13.41 16.24 -30.90
CA PHE A 351 14.24 17.43 -30.96
C PHE A 351 14.42 17.82 -32.42
N ILE A 352 14.10 19.06 -32.75
CA ILE A 352 14.17 19.61 -34.10
C ILE A 352 15.06 20.84 -34.04
N PHE A 353 16.10 20.86 -34.86
CA PHE A 353 16.99 22.00 -35.06
C PHE A 353 16.78 22.53 -36.45
N SER A 354 16.52 23.83 -36.60
CA SER A 354 16.30 24.45 -37.90
C SER A 354 17.05 25.78 -38.04
N VAL A 355 17.54 26.04 -39.25
CA VAL A 355 18.17 27.30 -39.64
C VAL A 355 17.60 27.74 -40.99
N SER A 356 17.12 28.97 -41.05
CA SER A 356 16.67 29.60 -42.30
C SER A 356 17.86 30.28 -42.99
N CYS A 357 18.31 29.71 -44.10
CA CYS A 357 19.39 30.27 -44.90
C CYS A 357 18.86 31.29 -45.92
N ARG A 358 19.71 32.22 -46.36
CA ARG A 358 19.37 33.18 -47.44
C ARG A 358 19.07 32.41 -48.73
N GLY A 359 17.92 32.67 -49.34
CA GLY A 359 17.41 31.94 -50.52
C GLY A 359 16.33 30.89 -50.21
N SER A 360 15.64 31.01 -49.08
CA SER A 360 14.46 30.20 -48.70
C SER A 360 14.71 28.71 -48.40
N ASN A 361 15.98 28.28 -48.34
CA ASN A 361 16.34 26.93 -47.92
C ASN A 361 16.37 26.83 -46.39
N VAL A 362 15.50 26.00 -45.82
CA VAL A 362 15.53 25.66 -44.40
C VAL A 362 16.36 24.39 -44.22
N ILE A 363 17.45 24.48 -43.47
CA ILE A 363 18.22 23.30 -43.07
C ILE A 363 17.60 22.80 -41.77
N GLN A 364 17.22 21.53 -41.72
CA GLN A 364 16.60 20.92 -40.56
C GLN A 364 17.30 19.61 -40.20
N GLN A 365 17.53 19.40 -38.91
CA GLN A 365 18.00 18.14 -38.34
C GLN A 365 17.05 17.73 -37.22
N GLN A 366 16.67 16.45 -37.18
CA GLN A 366 15.77 15.92 -36.17
C GLN A 366 16.35 14.72 -35.44
N THR A 367 15.98 14.53 -34.19
CA THR A 367 16.40 13.41 -33.35
C THR A 367 15.27 13.04 -32.39
N THR A 368 15.06 11.76 -32.16
CA THR A 368 13.99 11.25 -31.31
C THR A 368 14.57 10.54 -30.09
N ILE A 369 14.02 10.83 -28.92
CA ILE A 369 14.35 10.17 -27.66
C ILE A 369 13.07 9.54 -27.11
N THR A 370 13.13 8.25 -26.84
CA THR A 370 12.03 7.52 -26.19
C THR A 370 12.27 7.55 -24.69
N VAL A 371 11.31 8.11 -23.94
CA VAL A 371 11.30 8.06 -22.48
C VAL A 371 10.36 6.95 -22.04
N CYS A 372 10.92 5.90 -21.47
CA CYS A 372 10.19 4.81 -20.84
C CYS A 372 9.77 5.18 -19.42
N PRO A 373 8.63 4.67 -18.92
CA PRO A 373 8.27 4.80 -17.51
C PRO A 373 9.36 4.24 -16.60
N ASP A 374 9.55 4.83 -15.41
CA ASP A 374 10.53 4.31 -14.46
C ASP A 374 10.02 3.02 -13.77
N LEU A 375 10.60 1.89 -14.16
CA LEU A 375 10.26 0.56 -13.66
C LEU A 375 10.69 0.35 -12.21
N ASN A 376 11.75 1.04 -11.75
CA ASN A 376 12.28 0.86 -10.40
C ASN A 376 11.42 1.53 -9.32
N SER A 377 10.64 2.55 -9.69
CA SER A 377 9.74 3.27 -8.79
C SER A 377 8.27 2.89 -8.96
N ARG A 378 8.02 1.69 -9.49
CA ARG A 378 6.67 1.14 -9.73
C ARG A 378 5.83 1.14 -8.44
N ARG A 379 4.66 1.78 -8.50
CA ARG A 379 3.62 1.77 -7.46
C ARG A 379 2.28 1.45 -8.07
N CYS A 380 1.44 0.74 -7.34
CA CYS A 380 0.08 0.44 -7.79
C CYS A 380 -0.92 1.41 -7.15
N LEU A 381 -1.82 1.94 -7.97
CA LEU A 381 -2.99 2.70 -7.56
C LEU A 381 -4.24 1.83 -7.70
N PHE A 382 -5.11 1.89 -6.70
CA PHE A 382 -6.31 1.08 -6.63
C PHE A 382 -7.54 1.96 -6.83
N SER A 383 -8.47 1.54 -7.67
CA SER A 383 -9.73 2.24 -7.90
C SER A 383 -10.88 1.24 -8.00
N VAL A 384 -12.06 1.60 -7.50
CA VAL A 384 -13.27 0.78 -7.62
C VAL A 384 -14.09 1.28 -8.80
N ALA A 385 -14.65 0.39 -9.61
CA ALA A 385 -15.48 0.77 -10.75
C ALA A 385 -16.61 1.72 -10.32
N GLY A 386 -16.55 2.98 -10.77
CA GLY A 386 -17.52 4.05 -10.46
C GLY A 386 -17.08 5.07 -9.39
N SER A 387 -15.93 4.91 -8.74
CA SER A 387 -15.35 5.94 -7.85
C SER A 387 -14.35 6.82 -8.60
N SER A 388 -14.39 8.14 -8.35
CA SER A 388 -13.47 9.12 -8.94
C SER A 388 -12.16 9.28 -8.17
N THR A 389 -12.03 8.60 -7.03
CA THR A 389 -10.91 8.73 -6.10
C THR A 389 -10.04 7.48 -6.12
N ASP A 390 -8.79 7.65 -6.53
CA ASP A 390 -7.76 6.62 -6.42
C ASP A 390 -7.41 6.38 -4.92
N ASN A 391 -7.17 5.12 -4.55
CA ASN A 391 -6.89 4.61 -3.20
C ASN A 391 -7.98 4.82 -2.14
N ALA A 392 -9.25 4.94 -2.54
CA ALA A 392 -10.35 4.92 -1.57
C ALA A 392 -10.45 3.55 -0.88
N PRO A 393 -10.81 3.50 0.42
CA PRO A 393 -11.02 2.25 1.12
C PRO A 393 -12.16 1.46 0.46
N VAL A 394 -11.90 0.19 0.18
CA VAL A 394 -12.87 -0.68 -0.52
C VAL A 394 -13.75 -1.38 0.50
N ASP A 395 -15.04 -1.07 0.51
CA ASP A 395 -16.05 -1.77 1.32
C ASP A 395 -16.45 -3.09 0.64
N ILE A 396 -16.12 -4.22 1.27
CA ILE A 396 -16.47 -5.57 0.79
C ILE A 396 -17.50 -6.18 1.75
N ARG A 397 -18.68 -6.58 1.26
CA ARG A 397 -19.68 -7.29 2.08
C ARG A 397 -19.69 -8.77 1.70
N LEU A 398 -19.57 -9.65 2.69
CA LEU A 398 -19.53 -11.10 2.43
C LEU A 398 -20.82 -11.60 1.77
N GLY A 399 -20.69 -12.48 0.78
CA GLY A 399 -21.81 -13.10 0.06
C GLY A 399 -22.39 -12.24 -1.08
N TYR A 400 -21.78 -11.09 -1.37
CA TYR A 400 -22.06 -10.28 -2.54
C TYR A 400 -20.83 -10.20 -3.45
N PRO A 401 -20.99 -10.24 -4.79
CA PRO A 401 -19.87 -10.10 -5.71
C PRO A 401 -19.27 -8.70 -5.53
N VAL A 402 -17.96 -8.66 -5.27
CA VAL A 402 -17.23 -7.38 -5.19
C VAL A 402 -17.15 -6.81 -6.60
N ARG A 403 -17.68 -5.59 -6.78
CA ARG A 403 -17.58 -4.90 -8.06
C ARG A 403 -16.09 -4.66 -8.39
N ARG A 404 -15.70 -5.11 -9.58
CA ARG A 404 -14.36 -5.09 -10.22
C ARG A 404 -13.40 -4.05 -9.61
N LEU A 405 -12.32 -4.52 -8.98
CA LEU A 405 -11.23 -3.68 -8.49
C LEU A 405 -10.27 -3.40 -9.65
N ALA A 406 -10.10 -2.13 -10.03
CA ALA A 406 -9.20 -1.71 -11.08
C ALA A 406 -7.85 -1.28 -10.48
N VAL A 407 -6.79 -1.99 -10.86
CA VAL A 407 -5.40 -1.72 -10.48
C VAL A 407 -4.69 -1.05 -11.65
N LYS A 408 -4.06 0.09 -11.38
CA LYS A 408 -3.20 0.81 -12.32
C LYS A 408 -1.78 0.80 -11.80
N SER A 409 -0.80 0.54 -12.65
CA SER A 409 0.61 0.64 -12.28
C SER A 409 1.17 1.97 -12.77
N VAL A 410 1.85 2.72 -11.89
CA VAL A 410 2.47 4.01 -12.21
C VAL A 410 3.88 4.10 -11.66
N ASP A 411 4.75 4.89 -12.29
CA ASP A 411 6.03 5.29 -11.73
C ASP A 411 5.89 6.47 -10.74
N GLN A 412 6.99 6.88 -10.10
CA GLN A 412 7.01 8.04 -9.20
C GLN A 412 6.60 9.38 -9.85
N HIS A 413 6.60 9.47 -11.18
CA HIS A 413 6.22 10.65 -11.96
C HIS A 413 4.78 10.58 -12.50
N GLY A 414 4.05 9.53 -12.12
CA GLY A 414 2.67 9.28 -12.52
C GLY A 414 2.52 8.80 -13.97
N ASN A 415 3.58 8.22 -14.56
CA ASN A 415 3.51 7.59 -15.87
C ASN A 415 2.99 6.17 -15.73
N LYS A 416 2.04 5.78 -16.59
CA LYS A 416 1.45 4.45 -16.55
C LYS A 416 2.43 3.39 -17.05
N ILE A 417 2.54 2.29 -16.32
CA ILE A 417 3.37 1.12 -16.62
C ILE A 417 2.43 -0.02 -17.07
N PRO A 418 2.64 -0.62 -18.26
CA PRO A 418 1.80 -1.73 -18.71
C PRO A 418 2.06 -3.02 -17.91
N PHE A 419 1.02 -3.84 -17.77
CA PHE A 419 1.13 -5.19 -17.22
C PHE A 419 1.44 -6.17 -18.37
N LEU A 420 2.69 -6.63 -18.45
CA LEU A 420 3.17 -7.52 -19.52
C LEU A 420 2.87 -9.00 -19.25
N ASP A 421 2.81 -9.39 -17.97
CA ASP A 421 2.45 -10.72 -17.51
C ASP A 421 1.42 -10.61 -16.37
N THR A 422 0.37 -11.42 -16.47
CA THR A 422 -0.71 -11.53 -15.46
C THR A 422 -0.84 -12.94 -14.92
N SER A 423 0.00 -13.86 -15.37
CA SER A 423 0.11 -15.17 -14.75
C SER A 423 0.79 -15.04 -13.37
N GLY A 424 0.31 -15.81 -12.39
CA GLY A 424 0.88 -15.77 -11.04
C GLY A 424 0.52 -14.56 -10.18
N ILE A 425 -0.60 -13.87 -10.44
CA ILE A 425 -1.07 -12.80 -9.53
C ILE A 425 -1.53 -13.38 -8.20
N ILE A 426 -1.02 -12.80 -7.13
CA ILE A 426 -1.25 -13.18 -5.74
C ILE A 426 -1.98 -12.07 -5.02
N ILE A 427 -3.09 -12.42 -4.38
CA ILE A 427 -3.85 -11.53 -3.51
C ILE A 427 -3.67 -11.99 -2.07
N THR A 428 -3.11 -11.12 -1.25
CA THR A 428 -2.83 -11.36 0.16
C THR A 428 -3.68 -10.42 1.02
N ILE A 429 -4.47 -10.97 1.93
CA ILE A 429 -5.20 -10.21 2.95
C ILE A 429 -4.29 -10.08 4.17
N LEU A 430 -4.07 -8.86 4.64
CA LEU A 430 -3.21 -8.52 5.77
C LEU A 430 -4.05 -7.94 6.91
N ASN A 431 -3.68 -8.18 8.16
CA ASN A 431 -4.15 -7.42 9.32
C ASN A 431 -2.95 -6.90 10.08
N GLY A 432 -2.70 -5.59 10.01
CA GLY A 432 -1.38 -5.05 10.36
C GLY A 432 -0.31 -5.64 9.43
N ASP A 433 0.66 -6.34 10.02
CA ASP A 433 1.73 -7.04 9.31
C ASP A 433 1.46 -8.55 9.13
N ASP A 434 0.41 -9.08 9.76
CA ASP A 434 0.07 -10.50 9.69
C ASP A 434 -0.68 -10.85 8.40
N VAL A 435 -0.26 -11.94 7.75
CA VAL A 435 -0.94 -12.51 6.57
C VAL A 435 -2.12 -13.38 7.02
N LEU A 436 -3.34 -12.90 6.74
CA LEU A 436 -4.59 -13.62 7.06
C LEU A 436 -4.95 -14.68 6.03
N ALA A 437 -4.78 -14.36 4.74
CA ALA A 437 -5.12 -15.25 3.64
C ALA A 437 -4.34 -14.87 2.38
N GLN A 438 -4.08 -15.85 1.52
CA GLN A 438 -3.39 -15.67 0.27
C GLN A 438 -4.10 -16.48 -0.82
N VAL A 439 -4.45 -15.83 -1.92
CA VAL A 439 -5.07 -16.43 -3.10
C VAL A 439 -4.09 -16.27 -4.25
N ASN A 440 -3.65 -17.40 -4.80
CA ASN A 440 -2.76 -17.43 -5.97
C ASN A 440 -3.60 -17.65 -7.23
N ASP A 441 -3.05 -17.25 -8.39
CA ASP A 441 -3.63 -17.47 -9.71
C ASP A 441 -5.06 -16.93 -9.83
N VAL A 442 -5.25 -15.70 -9.36
CA VAL A 442 -6.55 -15.01 -9.49
C VAL A 442 -6.84 -14.73 -10.96
N GLU A 443 -8.09 -14.92 -11.39
CA GLU A 443 -8.52 -14.58 -12.73
C GLU A 443 -8.59 -13.05 -12.89
N VAL A 444 -7.90 -12.53 -13.92
CA VAL A 444 -7.70 -11.09 -14.08
C VAL A 444 -8.01 -10.69 -15.51
N GLU A 445 -8.80 -9.63 -15.66
CA GLU A 445 -9.16 -9.07 -16.96
C GLU A 445 -8.32 -7.82 -17.23
N LEU A 446 -7.51 -7.84 -18.29
CA LEU A 446 -6.72 -6.69 -18.71
C LEU A 446 -7.53 -5.78 -19.65
N SER A 447 -7.38 -4.48 -19.48
CA SER A 447 -7.86 -3.51 -20.46
C SER A 447 -7.11 -3.65 -21.79
N SER A 448 -7.74 -3.21 -22.88
CA SER A 448 -7.19 -3.30 -24.24
C SER A 448 -5.85 -2.56 -24.42
N ASP A 449 -5.57 -1.58 -23.55
CA ASP A 449 -4.31 -0.81 -23.53
C ASP A 449 -3.23 -1.44 -22.61
N LEU A 450 -3.54 -2.55 -21.92
CA LEU A 450 -2.69 -3.23 -20.93
C LEU A 450 -2.31 -2.36 -19.70
N LEU A 451 -2.95 -1.20 -19.51
CA LEU A 451 -2.61 -0.25 -18.44
C LEU A 451 -3.48 -0.40 -17.19
N THR A 452 -4.61 -1.09 -17.30
CA THR A 452 -5.56 -1.31 -16.21
C THR A 452 -5.84 -2.79 -16.07
N MET A 453 -5.72 -3.26 -14.84
CA MET A 453 -5.94 -4.65 -14.47
C MET A 453 -7.19 -4.73 -13.61
N ASN A 454 -8.23 -5.41 -14.10
CA ASN A 454 -9.47 -5.62 -13.36
C ASN A 454 -9.41 -6.96 -12.64
N VAL A 455 -9.47 -6.90 -11.32
CA VAL A 455 -9.43 -8.06 -10.43
C VAL A 455 -10.85 -8.37 -9.97
N MET A 456 -11.28 -9.62 -10.15
CA MET A 456 -12.53 -10.14 -9.61
C MET A 456 -12.28 -10.75 -8.23
N LEU A 457 -13.00 -10.27 -7.21
CA LEU A 457 -12.81 -10.67 -5.82
C LEU A 457 -14.07 -11.38 -5.31
N ASP A 458 -14.23 -12.66 -5.63
CA ASP A 458 -15.46 -13.39 -5.27
C ASP A 458 -15.32 -14.24 -4.00
N ILE A 459 -14.10 -14.48 -3.50
CA ILE A 459 -13.83 -15.47 -2.43
C ILE A 459 -12.87 -14.90 -1.36
N LEU A 460 -13.12 -13.69 -0.89
CA LEU A 460 -12.31 -13.09 0.18
C LEU A 460 -13.12 -13.00 1.47
N ARG A 461 -12.65 -13.69 2.53
CA ARG A 461 -13.09 -13.47 3.91
C ARG A 461 -12.02 -12.75 4.74
N PRO A 462 -12.01 -11.41 4.78
CA PRO A 462 -11.24 -10.70 5.79
C PRO A 462 -11.97 -10.55 7.12
N LYS A 463 -11.20 -10.44 8.21
CA LYS A 463 -11.69 -9.93 9.49
C LYS A 463 -12.06 -8.44 9.33
N TYR A 464 -12.84 -7.90 10.28
CA TYR A 464 -13.50 -6.58 10.22
C TYR A 464 -12.64 -5.40 9.74
N GLU A 465 -11.30 -5.50 9.86
CA GLU A 465 -10.35 -4.54 9.31
C GLU A 465 -9.17 -5.29 8.70
N ALA A 466 -8.86 -5.01 7.43
CA ALA A 466 -7.77 -5.65 6.72
C ALA A 466 -7.17 -4.74 5.63
N LYS A 467 -5.93 -5.02 5.23
CA LYS A 467 -5.29 -4.42 4.06
C LYS A 467 -5.20 -5.49 2.98
N LEU A 468 -5.63 -5.18 1.77
CA LEU A 468 -5.51 -6.07 0.63
C LEU A 468 -4.20 -5.76 -0.11
N ARG A 469 -3.23 -6.68 -0.07
CA ARG A 469 -2.02 -6.61 -0.89
C ARG A 469 -2.23 -7.41 -2.17
N ILE A 470 -1.96 -6.80 -3.32
CA ILE A 470 -1.90 -7.48 -4.62
C ILE A 470 -0.46 -7.44 -5.09
N SER A 471 0.10 -8.60 -5.44
CA SER A 471 1.47 -8.73 -5.93
C SER A 471 1.58 -9.76 -7.05
N SER A 472 2.62 -9.67 -7.88
CA SER A 472 3.00 -10.79 -8.76
C SER A 472 3.73 -11.89 -7.97
N SER A 473 3.73 -13.10 -8.51
CA SER A 473 4.49 -14.25 -7.99
C SER A 473 5.98 -13.93 -7.85
N ASP A 474 6.50 -13.14 -8.78
CA ASP A 474 7.91 -12.79 -8.90
C ASP A 474 8.24 -11.52 -8.10
N ASN A 475 7.23 -10.96 -7.41
CA ASN A 475 7.31 -9.76 -6.57
C ASN A 475 7.75 -8.48 -7.30
N GLU A 476 7.75 -8.49 -8.64
CA GLU A 476 8.04 -7.33 -9.50
C GLU A 476 7.09 -6.15 -9.28
N PHE A 477 5.86 -6.42 -8.84
CA PHE A 477 4.96 -5.39 -8.37
C PHE A 477 4.24 -5.83 -7.10
N SER A 478 4.04 -4.88 -6.19
CA SER A 478 3.23 -5.05 -4.99
C SER A 478 2.53 -3.74 -4.69
N GLY A 479 1.24 -3.80 -4.42
CA GLY A 479 0.47 -2.67 -3.93
C GLY A 479 -0.44 -3.08 -2.80
N ILE A 480 -0.71 -2.15 -1.89
CA ILE A 480 -1.61 -2.36 -0.76
C ILE A 480 -2.78 -1.40 -0.87
N CYS A 481 -3.98 -1.95 -0.90
CA CYS A 481 -5.25 -1.24 -0.83
C CYS A 481 -5.83 -1.40 0.58
N GLN A 482 -6.36 -0.33 1.16
CA GLN A 482 -7.14 -0.46 2.39
C GLN A 482 -8.52 -1.03 2.04
N CYS A 483 -8.95 -2.10 2.71
CA CYS A 483 -10.29 -2.65 2.53
C CYS A 483 -11.00 -2.76 3.87
N LYS A 484 -12.29 -2.48 3.89
CA LYS A 484 -13.14 -2.70 5.06
C LYS A 484 -14.11 -3.81 4.74
N VAL A 485 -14.01 -4.91 5.48
CA VAL A 485 -14.87 -6.06 5.23
C VAL A 485 -15.99 -6.10 6.24
N LYS A 486 -17.21 -6.08 5.72
CA LYS A 486 -18.44 -6.17 6.48
C LYS A 486 -18.94 -7.61 6.42
N PRO A 487 -19.43 -8.17 7.54
CA PRO A 487 -20.00 -9.51 7.57
C PRO A 487 -21.22 -9.62 6.64
N GLY A 488 -21.60 -10.86 6.35
CA GLY A 488 -22.79 -11.16 5.58
C GLY A 488 -24.08 -10.80 6.34
N LEU A 489 -25.22 -10.98 5.67
CA LEU A 489 -26.51 -10.82 6.32
C LEU A 489 -26.74 -11.92 7.38
N PRO A 490 -27.52 -11.64 8.44
CA PRO A 490 -27.89 -12.63 9.44
C PRO A 490 -28.48 -13.88 8.82
N SER A 491 -27.94 -15.04 9.18
CA SER A 491 -28.40 -16.32 8.63
C SER A 491 -28.49 -17.44 9.67
N ILE A 492 -27.61 -17.44 10.67
CA ILE A 492 -27.53 -18.49 11.69
C ILE A 492 -27.72 -17.82 13.05
N ILE A 493 -28.51 -18.44 13.92
CA ILE A 493 -28.63 -18.03 15.32
C ILE A 493 -28.34 -19.22 16.20
N ASN A 494 -27.38 -19.05 17.11
CA ASN A 494 -27.13 -20.02 18.17
C ASN A 494 -27.77 -19.52 19.47
N MET A 495 -28.40 -20.43 20.17
CA MET A 495 -29.05 -20.18 21.45
C MET A 495 -28.53 -21.23 22.42
N ASP A 496 -28.02 -20.79 23.56
CA ASP A 496 -27.56 -21.72 24.60
C ASP A 496 -28.76 -22.44 25.24
N MET A 497 -28.81 -23.75 25.03
CA MET A 497 -29.90 -24.61 25.46
C MET A 497 -29.81 -24.96 26.95
N SER A 498 -28.64 -24.78 27.58
CA SER A 498 -28.44 -25.10 29.00
C SER A 498 -29.16 -24.15 29.96
N LEU A 499 -29.63 -23.00 29.45
CA LEU A 499 -30.30 -21.95 30.20
C LEU A 499 -31.82 -22.19 30.38
N PHE A 500 -32.39 -23.17 29.67
CA PHE A 500 -33.80 -23.55 29.74
C PHE A 500 -33.99 -24.86 30.51
N SER A 501 -33.62 -24.87 31.80
CA SER A 501 -34.02 -25.91 32.74
C SER A 501 -35.50 -25.77 33.10
N GLU A 502 -36.12 -26.85 33.60
CA GLU A 502 -37.52 -26.86 34.05
C GLU A 502 -37.84 -25.71 35.02
N GLU A 503 -36.88 -25.29 35.84
CA GLU A 503 -37.08 -24.19 36.77
C GLU A 503 -37.40 -22.84 36.08
N ASN A 504 -36.92 -22.60 34.85
CA ASN A 504 -37.02 -21.29 34.19
C ASN A 504 -38.28 -21.10 33.33
N LEU A 505 -39.02 -22.18 33.03
CA LEU A 505 -40.21 -22.17 32.16
C LEU A 505 -41.51 -22.40 32.94
N ILE A 506 -41.63 -21.78 34.11
CA ILE A 506 -42.84 -21.81 34.94
C ILE A 506 -43.81 -20.70 34.48
N PRO A 507 -45.12 -20.98 34.32
CA PRO A 507 -46.11 -19.95 33.99
C PRO A 507 -46.01 -18.73 34.90
N GLY A 508 -45.97 -17.53 34.31
CA GLY A 508 -45.85 -16.27 35.04
C GLY A 508 -44.43 -15.87 35.46
N ARG A 509 -43.42 -16.73 35.30
CA ARG A 509 -42.01 -16.42 35.62
C ARG A 509 -41.34 -15.59 34.52
N VAL A 510 -40.36 -14.78 34.91
CA VAL A 510 -39.48 -14.03 33.98
C VAL A 510 -38.23 -14.87 33.72
N ILE A 511 -37.81 -14.96 32.46
CA ILE A 511 -36.65 -15.77 32.06
C ILE A 511 -35.38 -14.94 32.21
N ASP A 512 -34.51 -15.36 33.13
CA ASP A 512 -33.34 -14.57 33.52
C ASP A 512 -32.20 -14.63 32.50
N ASN A 513 -32.00 -15.76 31.81
CA ASN A 513 -30.85 -15.96 30.93
C ASN A 513 -31.27 -16.37 29.51
N VAL A 514 -31.33 -15.41 28.58
CA VAL A 514 -31.61 -15.65 27.15
C VAL A 514 -30.69 -14.79 26.29
N LEU A 515 -29.59 -15.39 25.83
CA LEU A 515 -28.64 -14.75 24.92
C LEU A 515 -28.63 -15.46 23.56
N LEU A 516 -28.75 -14.69 22.49
CA LEU A 516 -28.82 -15.20 21.12
C LEU A 516 -27.59 -14.73 20.35
N GLU A 517 -26.71 -15.64 19.96
CA GLU A 517 -25.57 -15.35 19.11
C GLU A 517 -26.04 -15.23 17.64
N VAL A 518 -25.73 -14.11 16.99
CA VAL A 518 -26.19 -13.83 15.62
C VAL A 518 -25.02 -13.90 14.65
N LEU A 519 -25.09 -14.86 13.73
CA LEU A 519 -24.05 -15.16 12.77
C LEU A 519 -24.55 -15.02 11.32
N ASP A 520 -23.66 -14.65 10.42
CA ASP A 520 -23.91 -14.71 8.99
C ASP A 520 -23.82 -16.16 8.44
N GLN A 521 -24.08 -16.34 7.14
CA GLN A 521 -23.99 -17.67 6.49
C GLN A 521 -22.58 -18.30 6.50
N PHE A 522 -21.58 -17.54 6.94
CA PHE A 522 -20.17 -17.89 6.95
C PHE A 522 -19.61 -17.99 8.38
N SER A 523 -20.48 -17.97 9.40
CA SER A 523 -20.13 -18.04 10.82
C SER A 523 -19.37 -16.83 11.38
N ASN A 524 -19.52 -15.65 10.79
CA ASN A 524 -19.01 -14.40 11.38
C ASN A 524 -20.12 -13.70 12.18
N HIS A 525 -19.74 -13.03 13.28
CA HIS A 525 -20.64 -12.14 13.99
C HIS A 525 -21.14 -11.02 13.08
N VAL A 526 -22.47 -10.85 13.07
CA VAL A 526 -23.16 -9.83 12.29
C VAL A 526 -22.80 -8.42 12.77
N GLU A 527 -22.86 -7.45 11.86
CA GLU A 527 -22.54 -6.04 12.10
C GLU A 527 -23.38 -5.46 13.27
N GLU A 528 -22.71 -4.78 14.20
CA GLU A 528 -23.36 -4.11 15.33
C GLU A 528 -24.49 -3.19 14.86
N GLY A 529 -25.62 -3.21 15.58
CA GLY A 529 -26.79 -2.41 15.26
C GLY A 529 -27.72 -3.02 14.20
N THR A 530 -27.40 -4.19 13.65
CA THR A 530 -28.30 -4.95 12.76
C THR A 530 -29.61 -5.26 13.46
N LYS A 531 -30.74 -4.93 12.83
CA LYS A 531 -32.09 -5.07 13.39
C LYS A 531 -32.70 -6.41 13.02
N LEU A 532 -33.13 -7.17 14.03
CA LEU A 532 -33.84 -8.45 13.89
C LEU A 532 -35.19 -8.38 14.60
N ASN A 533 -36.20 -8.99 13.99
CA ASN A 533 -37.54 -9.08 14.57
C ASN A 533 -37.65 -10.39 15.34
N VAL A 534 -37.84 -10.30 16.65
CA VAL A 534 -38.09 -11.43 17.55
C VAL A 534 -39.60 -11.57 17.72
N HIS A 535 -40.13 -12.69 17.25
CA HIS A 535 -41.51 -13.10 17.45
C HIS A 535 -41.55 -14.17 18.53
N VAL A 536 -42.52 -14.07 19.41
CA VAL A 536 -42.71 -14.99 20.53
C VAL A 536 -44.17 -15.44 20.59
N ASP A 537 -44.37 -16.70 20.95
CA ASP A 537 -45.67 -17.33 21.17
C ASP A 537 -45.63 -18.11 22.50
N GLY A 538 -46.69 -18.06 23.31
CA GLY A 538 -46.65 -18.54 24.71
C GLY A 538 -45.72 -17.76 25.66
N LEU A 539 -45.04 -16.70 25.18
CA LEU A 539 -44.21 -15.77 25.97
C LEU A 539 -44.59 -14.32 25.64
N CYS A 540 -44.26 -13.36 26.51
CA CYS A 540 -44.40 -11.93 26.21
C CYS A 540 -43.19 -11.10 26.64
N PHE A 541 -43.03 -9.93 26.01
CA PHE A 541 -42.02 -8.94 26.41
C PHE A 541 -42.51 -8.10 27.58
N LEU A 542 -41.64 -7.86 28.57
CA LEU A 542 -41.89 -6.90 29.65
C LEU A 542 -41.73 -5.46 29.15
N ASP A 543 -42.62 -4.56 29.60
CA ASP A 543 -42.82 -3.22 29.05
C ASP A 543 -41.51 -2.40 28.86
N LYS A 544 -41.39 -1.78 27.66
CA LYS A 544 -40.30 -0.94 27.07
C LYS A 544 -39.34 -1.62 26.09
N LYS A 545 -39.28 -2.95 25.97
CA LYS A 545 -38.45 -3.62 24.94
C LYS A 545 -39.30 -3.92 23.68
N SER A 546 -38.87 -3.44 22.51
CA SER A 546 -39.55 -3.70 21.23
C SER A 546 -39.30 -5.12 20.72
N SER A 547 -40.23 -5.66 19.92
CA SER A 547 -40.00 -6.91 19.18
C SER A 547 -38.83 -6.81 18.20
N VAL A 548 -38.43 -5.59 17.81
CA VAL A 548 -37.20 -5.33 17.05
C VAL A 548 -36.03 -5.22 18.02
N GLN A 549 -35.07 -6.12 17.90
CA GLN A 549 -33.85 -6.15 18.70
C GLN A 549 -32.63 -5.86 17.84
N LYS A 550 -31.60 -5.26 18.43
CA LYS A 550 -30.35 -4.94 17.74
C LYS A 550 -29.24 -5.85 18.23
N VAL A 551 -28.40 -6.28 17.31
CA VAL A 551 -27.15 -6.99 17.62
C VAL A 551 -26.18 -6.01 18.31
N ASN A 552 -25.61 -6.41 19.44
CA ASN A 552 -24.61 -5.63 20.19
C ASN A 552 -23.20 -5.75 19.56
N GLY A 553 -22.22 -5.02 20.10
CA GLY A 553 -20.83 -5.03 19.60
C GLY A 553 -20.11 -6.38 19.69
N GLU A 554 -20.67 -7.34 20.42
CA GLU A 554 -20.15 -8.70 20.56
C GLU A 554 -20.85 -9.71 19.63
N GLY A 555 -21.85 -9.28 18.84
CA GLY A 555 -22.57 -10.15 17.92
C GLY A 555 -23.77 -10.88 18.52
N PHE A 556 -24.29 -10.42 19.66
CA PHE A 556 -25.39 -11.07 20.38
C PHE A 556 -26.65 -10.18 20.47
N ILE A 557 -27.80 -10.81 20.66
CA ILE A 557 -29.05 -10.20 21.10
C ILE A 557 -29.31 -10.65 22.54
N ASP A 558 -29.42 -9.68 23.45
CA ASP A 558 -29.68 -9.89 24.87
C ASP A 558 -31.17 -9.78 25.20
N LEU A 559 -31.78 -10.92 25.51
CA LEU A 559 -33.17 -11.05 25.96
C LEU A 559 -33.26 -11.42 27.45
N CYS A 560 -32.15 -11.38 28.20
CA CYS A 560 -32.13 -11.67 29.64
C CYS A 560 -33.09 -10.75 30.39
N GLY A 561 -33.94 -11.34 31.24
CA GLY A 561 -34.96 -10.64 32.01
C GLY A 561 -36.03 -9.91 31.17
N ALA A 562 -36.08 -10.15 29.85
CA ALA A 562 -36.98 -9.43 28.94
C ALA A 562 -38.27 -10.19 28.65
N LEU A 563 -38.26 -11.51 28.82
CA LEU A 563 -39.35 -12.41 28.45
C LEU A 563 -40.03 -12.97 29.69
N LYS A 564 -41.36 -12.98 29.68
CA LYS A 564 -42.21 -13.61 30.70
C LYS A 564 -43.00 -14.76 30.08
N VAL A 565 -43.10 -15.87 30.80
CA VAL A 565 -43.87 -17.05 30.37
C VAL A 565 -45.37 -16.79 30.56
N LEU A 566 -46.15 -16.94 29.49
CA LEU A 566 -47.62 -16.81 29.51
C LEU A 566 -48.33 -18.12 29.24
N GLY A 567 -47.67 -19.09 28.59
CA GLY A 567 -48.22 -20.42 28.37
C GLY A 567 -48.51 -21.12 29.69
N GLY A 568 -49.62 -21.84 29.75
CA GLY A 568 -50.02 -22.69 30.86
C GLY A 568 -49.12 -23.91 31.03
N PHE A 569 -49.26 -24.64 32.15
CA PHE A 569 -48.49 -25.87 32.37
C PHE A 569 -48.70 -26.89 31.23
N GLY A 570 -47.61 -27.47 30.75
CA GLY A 570 -47.60 -28.44 29.64
C GLY A 570 -47.84 -27.87 28.23
N SER A 571 -48.09 -26.57 28.09
CA SER A 571 -48.23 -25.91 26.78
C SER A 571 -46.89 -25.71 26.06
N GLU A 572 -46.94 -25.42 24.76
CA GLU A 572 -45.76 -25.08 23.97
C GLU A 572 -45.54 -23.56 23.92
N ALA A 573 -44.30 -23.12 24.13
CA ALA A 573 -43.83 -21.76 23.94
C ALA A 573 -42.83 -21.71 22.79
N CYS A 574 -42.78 -20.62 22.02
CA CYS A 574 -41.93 -20.50 20.85
C CYS A 574 -41.21 -19.15 20.79
N ILE A 575 -39.95 -19.18 20.33
CA ILE A 575 -39.18 -18.00 19.93
C ILE A 575 -38.77 -18.19 18.48
N ALA A 576 -39.14 -17.23 17.62
CA ALA A 576 -38.78 -17.19 16.21
C ALA A 576 -38.15 -15.85 15.85
N ILE A 577 -37.09 -15.89 15.04
CA ILE A 577 -36.33 -14.68 14.68
C ILE A 577 -36.38 -14.49 13.18
N TYR A 578 -36.69 -13.26 12.78
CA TYR A 578 -36.86 -12.85 11.40
C TYR A 578 -35.88 -11.73 11.06
N HIS A 579 -35.20 -11.90 9.94
CA HIS A 579 -34.48 -10.81 9.29
C HIS A 579 -35.34 -10.33 8.10
N HIS A 580 -35.82 -9.09 8.18
CA HIS A 580 -36.86 -8.56 7.28
C HIS A 580 -38.12 -9.44 7.27
N LYS A 581 -38.34 -10.24 6.20
CA LYS A 581 -39.46 -11.17 6.04
C LYS A 581 -39.04 -12.64 6.08
N LYS A 582 -37.74 -12.94 6.16
CA LYS A 582 -37.22 -14.31 6.16
C LYS A 582 -37.05 -14.79 7.60
N LYS A 583 -37.69 -15.90 7.94
CA LYS A 583 -37.45 -16.63 9.19
C LYS A 583 -36.05 -17.24 9.15
N ILE A 584 -35.19 -16.83 10.07
CA ILE A 584 -33.80 -17.31 10.17
C ILE A 584 -33.63 -18.32 11.30
N PHE A 585 -34.50 -18.29 12.32
CA PHE A 585 -34.45 -19.20 13.46
C PHE A 585 -35.85 -19.46 14.02
N SER A 586 -36.06 -20.65 14.58
CA SER A 586 -37.23 -21.02 15.37
C SER A 586 -36.82 -22.02 16.43
N LYS A 587 -37.34 -21.84 17.63
CA LYS A 587 -37.26 -22.86 18.67
C LYS A 587 -38.57 -22.92 19.42
N ILE A 588 -39.03 -24.14 19.68
CA ILE A 588 -40.19 -24.44 20.52
C ILE A 588 -39.66 -25.07 21.81
N PHE A 589 -40.29 -24.69 22.92
CA PHE A 589 -40.02 -25.08 24.28
C PHE A 589 -41.31 -25.63 24.88
N GLN A 590 -41.20 -26.59 25.79
CA GLN A 590 -42.34 -27.05 26.57
C GLN A 590 -42.35 -26.30 27.91
N VAL A 591 -43.46 -25.66 28.23
CA VAL A 591 -43.70 -25.10 29.57
C VAL A 591 -43.79 -26.26 30.54
N VAL A 592 -43.25 -26.09 31.76
CA VAL A 592 -43.22 -27.12 32.80
C VAL A 592 -44.53 -27.88 32.88
N ILE A 593 -44.47 -29.20 33.02
CA ILE A 593 -45.66 -30.04 33.17
C ILE A 593 -45.95 -30.18 34.66
N ARG A 594 -47.18 -29.86 35.04
CA ARG A 594 -47.76 -30.13 36.36
C ARG A 594 -49.17 -30.67 36.16
N GLU A 595 -49.56 -31.61 36.99
CA GLU A 595 -50.86 -32.27 36.90
C GLU A 595 -51.52 -32.26 38.28
N LEU A 596 -52.80 -31.90 38.33
CA LEU A 596 -53.62 -32.00 39.54
C LEU A 596 -54.33 -33.36 39.55
N LYS A 597 -54.02 -34.20 40.54
CA LYS A 597 -54.58 -35.54 40.70
C LYS A 597 -55.43 -35.62 41.97
N ALA A 598 -56.43 -36.48 41.95
CA ALA A 598 -57.23 -36.82 43.12
C ALA A 598 -56.92 -38.26 43.54
N VAL A 599 -56.46 -38.44 44.76
CA VAL A 599 -55.97 -39.72 45.30
C VAL A 599 -57.04 -40.34 46.20
N ASN A 600 -57.13 -41.67 46.17
CA ASN A 600 -58.06 -42.46 46.99
C ASN A 600 -59.54 -42.14 46.76
N VAL A 601 -59.93 -41.80 45.53
CA VAL A 601 -61.33 -41.56 45.15
C VAL A 601 -62.04 -42.91 44.90
N PRO A 602 -63.07 -43.27 45.68
CA PRO A 602 -63.84 -44.50 45.44
C PRO A 602 -64.81 -44.34 44.26
N GLU A 603 -64.94 -45.36 43.42
CA GLU A 603 -65.84 -45.34 42.24
C GLU A 603 -67.33 -45.30 42.61
N THR A 604 -67.70 -45.92 43.74
CA THR A 604 -69.06 -45.96 44.28
C THR A 604 -69.08 -45.59 45.76
N CYS A 605 -70.06 -44.79 46.17
CA CYS A 605 -70.21 -44.33 47.56
C CYS A 605 -71.63 -44.60 48.09
N PRO A 606 -71.80 -44.97 49.36
CA PRO A 606 -73.13 -45.08 49.96
C PRO A 606 -73.79 -43.71 50.13
N ALA A 607 -75.10 -43.61 49.85
CA ALA A 607 -75.89 -42.39 50.05
C ALA A 607 -75.83 -41.91 51.51
N GLY A 608 -75.61 -40.61 51.74
CA GLY A 608 -75.52 -40.00 53.07
C GLY A 608 -74.20 -40.20 53.84
N SER A 609 -73.21 -40.88 53.25
CA SER A 609 -71.87 -41.06 53.83
C SER A 609 -70.98 -39.81 53.70
N PHE A 610 -69.87 -39.78 54.46
CA PHE A 610 -68.86 -38.72 54.38
C PHE A 610 -67.65 -39.21 53.58
N LEU A 611 -67.19 -38.38 52.65
CA LEU A 611 -66.00 -38.64 51.84
C LEU A 611 -64.85 -37.71 52.23
N GLU A 612 -63.65 -38.25 52.25
CA GLU A 612 -62.40 -37.49 52.29
C GLU A 612 -61.72 -37.58 50.93
N ILE A 613 -61.41 -36.43 50.33
CA ILE A 613 -60.73 -36.36 49.03
C ILE A 613 -59.40 -35.66 49.22
N ILE A 614 -58.32 -36.29 48.74
CA ILE A 614 -56.97 -35.72 48.74
C ILE A 614 -56.63 -35.32 47.30
N PHE A 615 -56.44 -34.04 47.08
CA PHE A 615 -55.90 -33.52 45.83
C PHE A 615 -54.39 -33.35 45.96
N GLU A 616 -53.61 -33.88 45.04
CA GLU A 616 -52.16 -33.72 44.98
C GLU A 616 -51.75 -33.09 43.65
N ILE A 617 -50.75 -32.22 43.69
CA ILE A 617 -50.10 -31.71 42.48
C ILE A 617 -48.86 -32.55 42.25
N SER A 618 -48.75 -33.16 41.07
CA SER A 618 -47.57 -33.93 40.67
C SER A 618 -46.78 -33.24 39.57
N ASP A 619 -45.46 -33.44 39.57
CA ASP A 619 -44.57 -33.10 38.46
C ASP A 619 -44.68 -34.10 37.29
N SER A 620 -43.85 -33.92 36.26
CA SER A 620 -43.79 -34.80 35.09
C SER A 620 -43.39 -36.24 35.41
N ASP A 621 -42.68 -36.46 36.51
CA ASP A 621 -42.24 -37.78 36.97
C ASP A 621 -43.29 -38.45 37.89
N GLY A 622 -44.39 -37.75 38.18
CA GLY A 622 -45.48 -38.22 39.03
C GLY A 622 -45.18 -38.09 40.53
N LEU A 623 -44.13 -37.36 40.91
CA LEU A 623 -43.81 -37.05 42.30
C LEU A 623 -44.62 -35.83 42.76
N VAL A 624 -44.99 -35.80 44.04
CA VAL A 624 -45.75 -34.68 44.61
C VAL A 624 -44.87 -33.43 44.60
N ASP A 625 -45.33 -32.38 43.94
CA ASP A 625 -44.64 -31.10 43.84
C ASP A 625 -44.91 -30.25 45.09
N GLU A 626 -43.96 -30.27 46.02
CA GLU A 626 -44.02 -29.46 47.24
C GLU A 626 -43.73 -27.96 47.00
N SER A 627 -43.34 -27.55 45.79
CA SER A 627 -43.06 -26.13 45.47
C SER A 627 -44.31 -25.27 45.34
N ILE A 628 -45.47 -25.88 45.09
CA ILE A 628 -46.78 -25.21 45.05
C ILE A 628 -47.43 -25.31 46.44
N ASP A 629 -46.94 -24.48 47.36
CA ASP A 629 -47.32 -24.49 48.77
C ASP A 629 -47.55 -23.07 49.33
N GLY A 630 -48.45 -22.93 50.30
CA GLY A 630 -48.68 -21.68 51.03
C GLY A 630 -49.99 -20.94 50.74
N PRO A 631 -50.22 -19.76 51.36
CA PRO A 631 -51.54 -19.12 51.44
C PRO A 631 -52.08 -18.54 50.12
N LEU A 632 -51.26 -18.45 49.08
CA LEU A 632 -51.65 -18.00 47.74
C LEU A 632 -52.08 -19.17 46.82
N HIS A 633 -51.82 -20.41 47.24
CA HIS A 633 -52.12 -21.63 46.51
C HIS A 633 -53.33 -22.33 47.14
N THR A 634 -54.50 -22.15 46.52
CA THR A 634 -55.75 -22.73 47.00
C THR A 634 -56.50 -23.40 45.87
N LEU A 635 -57.28 -24.43 46.18
CA LEU A 635 -58.23 -25.03 45.24
C LEU A 635 -59.61 -24.41 45.44
N ASN A 636 -60.24 -24.02 44.34
CA ASN A 636 -61.66 -23.75 44.28
C ASN A 636 -62.37 -25.04 43.86
N ILE A 637 -63.27 -25.52 44.71
CA ILE A 637 -63.94 -26.81 44.51
C ILE A 637 -65.44 -26.57 44.39
N THR A 638 -66.02 -27.01 43.28
CA THR A 638 -67.44 -26.86 42.98
C THR A 638 -68.07 -28.21 42.70
N SER A 639 -69.36 -28.35 43.00
CA SER A 639 -70.10 -29.58 42.75
C SER A 639 -71.55 -29.27 42.37
N ASN A 640 -72.16 -30.17 41.61
CA ASN A 640 -73.54 -30.06 41.15
C ASN A 640 -74.59 -30.38 42.22
N GLU A 641 -74.28 -31.21 43.22
CA GLU A 641 -75.27 -31.74 44.17
C GLU A 641 -74.81 -31.74 45.65
N LEU A 642 -73.59 -31.31 45.95
CA LEU A 642 -73.06 -31.24 47.32
C LEU A 642 -73.27 -29.86 47.93
N SER A 643 -73.59 -29.80 49.23
CA SER A 643 -73.57 -28.56 50.02
C SER A 643 -72.13 -28.19 50.42
N LEU A 644 -71.23 -28.12 49.44
CA LEU A 644 -69.95 -27.45 49.62
C LEU A 644 -70.22 -25.94 49.66
N VAL A 645 -69.49 -25.20 50.49
CA VAL A 645 -69.66 -23.73 50.54
C VAL A 645 -69.20 -23.18 49.19
N GLU A 646 -70.16 -22.72 48.39
CA GLU A 646 -69.91 -22.14 47.07
C GLU A 646 -68.94 -20.95 47.24
N GLY A 647 -67.74 -21.05 46.65
CA GLY A 647 -66.67 -20.05 46.78
C GLY A 647 -65.69 -20.24 47.95
N ALA A 648 -65.72 -21.37 48.67
CA ALA A 648 -64.67 -21.71 49.64
C ALA A 648 -63.34 -22.05 48.95
N GLN A 649 -62.25 -21.48 49.45
CA GLN A 649 -60.89 -21.73 49.00
C GLN A 649 -60.20 -22.71 49.96
N TYR A 650 -59.77 -23.86 49.44
CA TYR A 650 -59.08 -24.88 50.21
C TYR A 650 -57.58 -24.72 50.06
N GLY A 651 -56.86 -24.49 51.17
CA GLY A 651 -55.41 -24.27 51.13
C GLY A 651 -54.63 -25.53 50.78
N ILE A 652 -53.65 -25.39 49.89
CA ILE A 652 -52.69 -26.44 49.57
C ILE A 652 -51.53 -26.36 50.58
N LYS A 653 -51.18 -27.50 51.18
CA LYS A 653 -50.06 -27.67 52.10
C LYS A 653 -49.13 -28.78 51.61
N HIS A 654 -47.86 -28.48 51.39
CA HIS A 654 -46.85 -29.41 50.85
C HIS A 654 -47.33 -30.13 49.58
N GLY A 655 -47.88 -29.37 48.62
CA GLY A 655 -48.40 -29.92 47.35
C GLY A 655 -49.69 -30.74 47.45
N ARG A 656 -50.32 -30.81 48.64
CA ARG A 656 -51.57 -31.56 48.88
C ARG A 656 -52.67 -30.71 49.49
N CYS A 657 -53.91 -30.96 49.09
CA CYS A 657 -55.11 -30.37 49.67
C CYS A 657 -56.05 -31.47 50.10
N VAL A 658 -56.30 -31.56 51.41
CA VAL A 658 -57.22 -32.55 51.99
C VAL A 658 -58.56 -31.88 52.27
N VAL A 659 -59.62 -32.41 51.67
CA VAL A 659 -60.99 -31.99 51.91
C VAL A 659 -61.69 -33.10 52.69
N SER A 660 -61.73 -32.94 54.02
CA SER A 660 -62.37 -33.90 54.93
C SER A 660 -63.86 -33.57 55.12
N HIS A 661 -64.66 -34.61 55.40
CA HIS A 661 -66.09 -34.50 55.76
C HIS A 661 -67.02 -33.96 54.67
N VAL A 662 -66.81 -34.32 53.40
CA VAL A 662 -67.76 -34.00 52.32
C VAL A 662 -68.99 -34.90 52.45
N GLN A 663 -70.12 -34.35 52.89
CA GLN A 663 -71.37 -35.10 53.03
C GLN A 663 -72.00 -35.36 51.65
N LEU A 664 -72.18 -36.64 51.29
CA LEU A 664 -72.78 -37.04 50.03
C LEU A 664 -74.32 -36.98 50.07
N PRO A 665 -75.00 -36.73 48.94
CA PRO A 665 -76.46 -36.77 48.83
C PRO A 665 -77.07 -38.04 49.41
N HIS A 666 -78.26 -37.90 49.99
CA HIS A 666 -79.06 -39.02 50.48
C HIS A 666 -79.86 -39.72 49.37
N GLN A 667 -79.86 -39.16 48.16
CA GLN A 667 -80.54 -39.70 46.99
C GLN A 667 -79.51 -40.33 46.03
N GLN A 668 -79.90 -41.41 45.36
CA GLN A 668 -79.09 -42.05 44.32
C GLN A 668 -78.90 -41.08 43.15
N GLY A 669 -77.66 -40.94 42.70
CA GLY A 669 -77.31 -39.96 41.67
C GLY A 669 -75.83 -40.00 41.28
N LYS A 670 -75.47 -39.16 40.30
CA LYS A 670 -74.08 -38.93 39.89
C LYS A 670 -73.63 -37.57 40.40
N VAL A 671 -72.63 -37.57 41.26
CA VAL A 671 -72.02 -36.34 41.76
C VAL A 671 -70.77 -36.05 40.96
N THR A 672 -70.68 -34.84 40.42
CA THR A 672 -69.48 -34.35 39.76
C THR A 672 -68.82 -33.32 40.67
N ILE A 673 -67.52 -33.45 40.87
CA ILE A 673 -66.69 -32.53 41.64
C ILE A 673 -65.63 -31.99 40.69
N VAL A 674 -65.57 -30.67 40.58
CA VAL A 674 -64.54 -29.97 39.80
C VAL A 674 -63.66 -29.20 40.77
N ALA A 675 -62.36 -29.50 40.74
CA ALA A 675 -61.36 -28.79 41.53
C ALA A 675 -60.39 -28.07 40.58
N CYS A 676 -60.24 -26.76 40.78
CA CYS A 676 -59.39 -25.90 39.96
C CYS A 676 -58.49 -25.05 40.85
N HIS A 677 -57.21 -24.92 40.49
CA HIS A 677 -56.27 -24.08 41.23
C HIS A 677 -56.51 -22.58 40.98
N THR A 678 -56.67 -21.79 42.05
CA THR A 678 -57.09 -20.38 41.94
C THR A 678 -56.08 -19.47 41.21
N HIS A 679 -54.78 -19.72 41.35
CA HIS A 679 -53.72 -18.97 40.66
C HIS A 679 -53.35 -19.53 39.26
N TYR A 680 -53.65 -20.80 39.00
CA TYR A 680 -53.23 -21.53 37.80
C TYR A 680 -54.42 -22.32 37.26
N PRO A 681 -55.34 -21.66 36.52
CA PRO A 681 -56.61 -22.26 36.14
C PRO A 681 -56.47 -23.52 35.28
N ASP A 682 -55.36 -23.65 34.55
CA ASP A 682 -55.04 -24.82 33.72
C ASP A 682 -54.82 -26.10 34.54
N LEU A 683 -54.60 -25.98 35.86
CA LEU A 683 -54.59 -27.10 36.80
C LEU A 683 -56.01 -27.37 37.32
N GLU A 684 -56.75 -28.16 36.55
CA GLU A 684 -58.12 -28.57 36.85
C GLU A 684 -58.26 -30.10 36.80
N ILE A 685 -59.07 -30.65 37.69
CA ILE A 685 -59.52 -32.04 37.62
C ILE A 685 -61.03 -32.13 37.85
N THR A 686 -61.67 -33.00 37.07
CA THR A 686 -63.08 -33.37 37.23
C THR A 686 -63.19 -34.81 37.70
N ILE A 687 -63.85 -35.02 38.83
CA ILE A 687 -64.11 -36.33 39.41
C ILE A 687 -65.61 -36.63 39.29
N GLN A 688 -65.95 -37.86 38.92
CA GLN A 688 -67.33 -38.34 38.91
C GLN A 688 -67.51 -39.49 39.90
N LEU A 689 -68.48 -39.36 40.80
CA LEU A 689 -68.82 -40.34 41.83
C LEU A 689 -70.23 -40.88 41.60
N GLN A 690 -70.42 -42.19 41.76
CA GLN A 690 -71.76 -42.80 41.76
C GLN A 690 -72.25 -43.07 43.19
N ILE A 691 -73.43 -42.57 43.52
CA ILE A 691 -74.04 -42.77 44.83
C ILE A 691 -75.05 -43.92 44.76
N GLN A 692 -74.86 -44.93 45.62
CA GLN A 692 -75.76 -46.09 45.73
C GLN A 692 -76.60 -46.02 47.03
N PRO A 693 -77.84 -46.55 47.02
CA PRO A 693 -78.70 -46.58 48.21
C PRO A 693 -78.11 -47.45 49.34
N PHE A 694 -78.32 -47.02 50.59
CA PHE A 694 -77.84 -47.69 51.80
C PHE A 694 -78.83 -48.78 52.25
N ASP A 695 -78.39 -50.04 52.36
CA ASP A 695 -79.24 -51.18 52.77
C ASP A 695 -78.82 -51.73 54.15
N LEU A 696 -79.79 -51.89 55.06
CA LEU A 696 -79.58 -52.13 56.49
C LEU A 696 -80.01 -53.58 56.83
N ALA A 697 -79.10 -54.56 56.67
CA ALA A 697 -79.32 -55.93 57.13
C ALA A 697 -78.03 -56.73 57.42
N LEU A 698 -78.03 -57.37 58.59
CA LEU A 698 -77.21 -58.50 59.10
C LEU A 698 -76.02 -58.20 60.05
N THR A 699 -76.30 -58.49 61.33
CA THR A 699 -75.44 -58.78 62.49
C THR A 699 -74.75 -60.15 62.40
N SER A 700 -73.53 -60.30 62.95
CA SER A 700 -73.24 -61.28 64.02
C SER A 700 -71.82 -61.16 64.61
N PHE A 701 -71.78 -61.37 65.92
CA PHE A 701 -70.67 -61.40 66.89
C PHE A 701 -69.51 -62.36 66.57
N GLU A 702 -68.30 -62.04 67.06
CA GLU A 702 -67.62 -62.84 68.11
C GLU A 702 -66.50 -62.03 68.81
N ASP A 703 -66.14 -62.51 70.00
CA ASP A 703 -65.76 -61.78 71.22
C ASP A 703 -64.24 -61.84 71.51
N GLY A 704 -63.74 -60.98 72.41
CA GLY A 704 -62.31 -60.95 72.77
C GLY A 704 -61.90 -59.86 73.77
N THR A 705 -62.42 -59.94 74.99
CA THR A 705 -62.19 -59.10 76.20
C THR A 705 -60.73 -58.75 76.57
N LYS A 706 -60.49 -57.50 77.04
CA LYS A 706 -60.10 -57.15 78.44
C LYS A 706 -60.07 -55.63 78.69
N SER A 707 -60.70 -55.22 79.79
CA SER A 707 -60.88 -53.87 80.34
C SER A 707 -59.74 -53.54 81.35
N ILE A 708 -59.37 -52.29 81.69
CA ILE A 708 -59.96 -51.44 82.75
C ILE A 708 -59.10 -50.15 82.99
N LEU A 709 -59.77 -48.97 83.05
CA LEU A 709 -59.53 -47.69 83.82
C LEU A 709 -58.23 -46.86 83.62
N SER A 710 -58.15 -45.52 83.75
CA SER A 710 -59.05 -44.39 84.12
C SER A 710 -58.30 -43.05 83.93
N ASP A 711 -59.05 -41.95 83.72
CA ASP A 711 -58.70 -40.51 83.49
C ASP A 711 -57.81 -39.83 84.58
N PRO A 712 -57.52 -38.48 84.63
CA PRO A 712 -57.90 -37.34 83.75
C PRO A 712 -56.88 -36.18 83.50
N ILE A 713 -57.16 -35.39 82.45
CA ILE A 713 -57.30 -33.90 82.33
C ILE A 713 -56.57 -32.96 83.33
N SER A 714 -55.86 -31.94 82.78
CA SER A 714 -55.98 -30.50 83.14
C SER A 714 -55.39 -29.62 82.02
N SER A 715 -56.24 -28.95 81.23
CA SER A 715 -56.62 -27.50 81.27
C SER A 715 -55.60 -26.56 80.57
N VAL A 716 -55.88 -25.93 79.40
CA VAL A 716 -56.76 -24.74 79.17
C VAL A 716 -56.19 -23.51 79.92
N ASP A 717 -55.92 -22.31 79.40
CA ASP A 717 -56.36 -21.59 78.19
C ASP A 717 -55.42 -20.40 77.84
N SER A 718 -55.34 -20.09 76.54
CA SER A 718 -55.59 -18.81 75.84
C SER A 718 -55.35 -17.42 76.48
N SER A 719 -54.62 -16.61 75.68
CA SER A 719 -54.83 -15.18 75.35
C SER A 719 -54.39 -14.05 76.31
N ASN A 720 -53.50 -13.16 75.84
CA ASN A 720 -53.85 -11.76 75.48
C ASN A 720 -52.67 -10.89 74.98
N LEU A 721 -53.03 -9.98 74.07
CA LEU A 721 -52.28 -8.82 73.54
C LEU A 721 -51.86 -7.81 74.63
N LEU A 722 -50.66 -7.21 74.52
CA LEU A 722 -50.39 -5.74 74.58
C LEU A 722 -48.89 -5.40 74.71
N ILE A 723 -48.48 -4.34 73.99
CA ILE A 723 -47.21 -3.60 74.12
C ILE A 723 -47.22 -2.76 75.41
N PRO A 724 -46.07 -2.48 76.05
CA PRO A 724 -45.60 -1.09 76.11
C PRO A 724 -44.07 -0.88 75.99
N CYS A 725 -43.70 0.30 75.47
CA CYS A 725 -42.36 0.90 75.44
C CYS A 725 -41.68 1.02 76.82
N GLN A 726 -40.34 1.01 76.85
CA GLN A 726 -39.56 1.94 77.69
C GLN A 726 -38.07 2.01 77.25
N LEU A 727 -37.64 3.22 76.90
CA LEU A 727 -36.26 3.67 76.69
C LEU A 727 -35.76 4.33 78.00
N ALA A 728 -34.49 4.11 78.37
CA ALA A 728 -33.73 5.03 79.20
C ALA A 728 -32.23 5.03 78.82
N PRO A 729 -31.50 6.15 78.97
CA PRO A 729 -30.28 6.47 78.21
C PRO A 729 -28.98 6.28 79.03
N ALA A 730 -27.87 6.02 78.34
CA ALA A 730 -26.50 6.07 78.90
C ALA A 730 -25.68 7.20 78.23
N GLU A 731 -24.80 7.83 79.02
CA GLU A 731 -24.18 9.15 78.84
C GLU A 731 -23.17 9.36 77.68
N PRO A 732 -22.84 10.62 77.30
CA PRO A 732 -22.14 11.00 76.06
C PRO A 732 -20.60 11.00 76.09
N SER A 733 -19.93 10.43 77.10
CA SER A 733 -18.46 10.54 77.25
C SER A 733 -17.65 9.37 76.65
N HIS A 734 -18.27 8.22 76.37
CA HIS A 734 -17.59 7.05 75.79
C HIS A 734 -17.53 7.05 74.24
N LEU A 735 -18.44 7.76 73.58
CA LEU A 735 -18.53 7.78 72.11
C LEU A 735 -17.36 8.53 71.44
N VAL A 736 -16.88 9.62 72.03
CA VAL A 736 -15.79 10.42 71.44
C VAL A 736 -14.45 9.65 71.46
N THR A 737 -14.19 8.90 72.54
CA THR A 737 -12.98 8.07 72.66
C THR A 737 -13.03 6.86 71.71
N TYR A 738 -14.21 6.24 71.58
CA TYR A 738 -14.45 5.14 70.64
C TYR A 738 -14.22 5.57 69.19
N VAL A 739 -14.77 6.72 68.78
CA VAL A 739 -14.64 7.24 67.42
C VAL A 739 -13.18 7.59 67.08
N LYS A 740 -12.44 8.20 68.01
CA LYS A 740 -10.99 8.48 67.82
C LYS A 740 -10.17 7.19 67.67
N ASP A 741 -10.50 6.14 68.42
CA ASP A 741 -9.81 4.85 68.32
C ASP A 741 -10.13 4.12 67.00
N VAL A 742 -11.37 4.19 66.53
CA VAL A 742 -11.80 3.65 65.23
C VAL A 742 -11.07 4.34 64.07
N VAL A 743 -10.92 5.67 64.10
CA VAL A 743 -10.17 6.46 63.10
C VAL A 743 -8.68 6.08 63.11
N LYS A 744 -8.07 5.95 64.29
CA LYS A 744 -6.67 5.54 64.42
C LYS A 744 -6.43 4.12 63.90
N LYS A 745 -7.34 3.19 64.21
CA LYS A 745 -7.28 1.79 63.76
C LYS A 745 -7.47 1.64 62.25
N THR A 746 -8.32 2.46 61.63
CA THR A 746 -8.49 2.49 60.17
C THR A 746 -7.29 3.12 59.47
N LYS A 747 -6.73 4.22 60.01
CA LYS A 747 -5.49 4.83 59.50
C LYS A 747 -4.30 3.86 59.48
N ASN A 748 -4.09 3.14 60.57
CA ASN A 748 -3.00 2.14 60.65
C ASN A 748 -3.18 1.02 59.61
N LYS A 749 -4.41 0.51 59.44
CA LYS A 749 -4.72 -0.51 58.44
C LYS A 749 -4.50 -0.05 56.99
N VAL A 750 -4.69 1.24 56.70
CA VAL A 750 -4.37 1.83 55.39
C VAL A 750 -2.86 1.88 55.19
N GLY A 751 -2.10 2.32 56.22
CA GLY A 751 -0.63 2.34 56.21
C GLY A 751 0.01 0.95 56.05
N ASP A 752 -0.55 -0.08 56.70
CA ASP A 752 -0.08 -1.46 56.57
C ASP A 752 -0.29 -2.00 55.15
N THR A 753 -1.43 -1.68 54.51
CA THR A 753 -1.71 -2.08 53.13
C THR A 753 -0.78 -1.38 52.15
N TYR A 754 -0.53 -0.08 52.35
CA TYR A 754 0.43 0.68 51.56
C TYR A 754 1.86 0.12 51.65
N SER A 755 2.29 -0.26 52.87
CA SER A 755 3.62 -0.85 53.09
C SER A 755 3.78 -2.19 52.37
N LYS A 756 2.74 -3.03 52.37
CA LYS A 756 2.71 -4.29 51.60
C LYS A 756 2.75 -4.04 50.10
N MET A 757 1.99 -3.07 49.60
CA MET A 757 1.99 -2.69 48.18
C MET A 757 3.41 -2.26 47.73
N LYS A 758 4.08 -1.39 48.50
CA LYS A 758 5.46 -0.96 48.23
C LYS A 758 6.46 -2.12 48.25
N SER A 759 6.26 -3.10 49.12
CA SER A 759 7.11 -4.30 49.15
C SER A 759 6.92 -5.19 47.91
N THR A 760 5.67 -5.36 47.44
CA THR A 760 5.34 -6.11 46.21
C THR A 760 5.89 -5.41 44.97
N GLU A 761 5.79 -4.08 44.88
CA GLU A 761 6.41 -3.30 43.79
C GLU A 761 7.93 -3.49 43.73
N LYS A 762 8.60 -3.54 44.89
CA LYS A 762 10.05 -3.81 44.95
C LYS A 762 10.40 -5.23 44.50
N ILE A 763 9.58 -6.22 44.85
CA ILE A 763 9.75 -7.61 44.39
C ILE A 763 9.57 -7.68 42.87
N LEU A 764 8.52 -7.06 42.33
CA LEU A 764 8.27 -6.99 40.89
C LEU A 764 9.43 -6.31 40.15
N GLY A 765 9.97 -5.21 40.67
CA GLY A 765 11.15 -4.56 40.11
C GLY A 765 12.37 -5.50 40.05
N THR A 766 12.60 -6.27 41.11
CA THR A 766 13.71 -7.23 41.18
C THR A 766 13.52 -8.40 40.19
N LEU A 767 12.29 -8.92 40.08
CA LEU A 767 11.94 -9.98 39.14
C LEU A 767 12.03 -9.52 37.68
N SER A 768 11.63 -8.27 37.40
CA SER A 768 11.76 -7.67 36.06
C SER A 768 13.23 -7.56 35.66
N SER A 769 14.10 -7.03 36.53
CA SER A 769 15.54 -6.98 36.26
C SER A 769 16.15 -8.37 36.06
N SER A 770 15.71 -9.37 36.85
CA SER A 770 16.16 -10.76 36.68
C SER A 770 15.69 -11.38 35.36
N LYS A 771 14.49 -11.03 34.88
CA LYS A 771 13.97 -11.47 33.58
C LYS A 771 14.81 -10.88 32.45
N ASP A 772 15.09 -9.58 32.49
CA ASP A 772 15.85 -8.88 31.45
C ASP A 772 17.27 -9.45 31.32
N LEU A 773 17.93 -9.73 32.45
CA LEU A 773 19.24 -10.39 32.49
C LEU A 773 19.20 -11.80 31.87
N LEU A 774 18.16 -12.59 32.16
CA LEU A 774 18.01 -13.92 31.58
C LEU A 774 17.75 -13.88 30.07
N GLU A 775 16.98 -12.90 29.59
CA GLU A 775 16.72 -12.72 28.17
C GLU A 775 18.01 -12.32 27.42
N GLU A 776 18.85 -11.47 27.99
CA GLU A 776 20.17 -11.10 27.43
C GLU A 776 21.15 -12.29 27.41
N GLU A 777 21.21 -13.07 28.49
CA GLU A 777 22.03 -14.29 28.55
C GLU A 777 21.60 -15.34 27.52
N ILE A 778 20.28 -15.50 27.29
CA ILE A 778 19.74 -16.42 26.27
C ILE A 778 20.11 -15.96 24.87
N VAL A 779 20.03 -14.66 24.57
CA VAL A 779 20.45 -14.11 23.27
C VAL A 779 21.93 -14.37 23.02
N THR A 780 22.76 -14.19 24.05
CA THR A 780 24.20 -14.46 23.99
C THR A 780 24.49 -15.95 23.75
N LEU A 781 23.85 -16.84 24.51
CA LEU A 781 23.99 -18.30 24.35
C LEU A 781 23.46 -18.78 22.98
N LYS A 782 22.39 -18.19 22.45
CA LYS A 782 21.88 -18.51 21.10
C LYS A 782 22.88 -18.14 20.01
N ALA A 783 23.60 -17.01 20.16
CA ALA A 783 24.65 -16.62 19.24
C ALA A 783 25.84 -17.60 19.26
N GLU A 784 26.14 -18.20 20.42
CA GLU A 784 27.23 -19.17 20.59
C GLU A 784 26.91 -20.60 20.10
N VAL A 785 25.65 -21.03 20.12
CA VAL A 785 25.23 -22.41 19.77
C VAL A 785 24.87 -22.57 18.28
N GLY A 786 24.77 -21.45 17.55
CA GLY A 786 24.58 -21.41 16.10
C GLY A 786 23.11 -21.52 15.64
N PRO A 787 22.80 -21.13 14.39
CA PRO A 787 21.42 -20.87 13.93
C PRO A 787 20.53 -22.12 13.87
N ILE A 788 21.12 -23.29 13.63
CA ILE A 788 20.41 -24.55 13.39
C ILE A 788 19.81 -25.09 14.70
N VAL A 789 20.58 -25.04 15.79
CA VAL A 789 20.14 -25.51 17.11
C VAL A 789 19.17 -24.48 17.74
N GLY A 790 19.41 -23.19 17.53
CA GLY A 790 18.44 -22.13 17.90
C GLY A 790 17.08 -22.33 17.23
N SER A 791 17.06 -22.64 15.94
CA SER A 791 15.83 -22.96 15.18
C SER A 791 15.09 -24.20 15.71
N PHE A 792 15.82 -25.22 16.17
CA PHE A 792 15.24 -26.43 16.77
C PHE A 792 14.50 -26.13 18.10
N ILE A 793 15.14 -25.35 18.98
CA ILE A 793 14.56 -24.95 20.27
C ILE A 793 13.35 -24.05 20.04
N ASP A 794 13.47 -23.07 19.14
CA ASP A 794 12.39 -22.12 18.83
C ASP A 794 11.17 -22.82 18.20
N ALA A 795 11.38 -23.86 17.38
CA ALA A 795 10.28 -24.64 16.80
C ALA A 795 9.53 -25.47 17.84
N LYS A 796 10.22 -26.07 18.82
CA LYS A 796 9.58 -26.78 19.94
C LYS A 796 8.86 -25.82 20.88
N GLU A 797 9.45 -24.66 21.17
CA GLU A 797 8.86 -23.62 22.01
C GLU A 797 7.57 -23.07 21.41
N LEU A 798 7.56 -22.85 20.10
CA LEU A 798 6.37 -22.41 19.37
C LEU A 798 5.21 -23.41 19.52
N ILE A 799 5.49 -24.73 19.45
CA ILE A 799 4.47 -25.75 19.66
C ILE A 799 4.06 -25.82 21.14
N ARG A 800 4.98 -25.64 22.09
CA ARG A 800 4.69 -25.58 23.53
C ARG A 800 3.74 -24.42 23.87
N ASN A 801 3.97 -23.24 23.29
CA ASN A 801 3.05 -22.09 23.43
C ASN A 801 1.66 -22.41 22.88
N LYS A 802 1.56 -23.08 21.71
CA LYS A 802 0.27 -23.53 21.16
C LYS A 802 -0.44 -24.56 22.03
N ILE A 803 0.30 -25.42 22.75
CA ILE A 803 -0.27 -26.34 23.73
C ILE A 803 -0.75 -25.56 24.97
N ARG A 804 -0.03 -24.51 25.38
CA ARG A 804 -0.42 -23.63 26.51
C ARG A 804 -1.72 -22.86 26.24
N GLU A 805 -2.07 -22.64 24.98
CA GLU A 805 -3.38 -22.10 24.58
C GLU A 805 -4.54 -23.12 24.69
N LYS A 806 -4.26 -24.40 24.95
CA LYS A 806 -5.26 -25.47 25.08
C LYS A 806 -5.65 -25.78 26.52
N ILE A 807 -6.24 -24.77 27.15
CA ILE A 807 -6.80 -24.84 28.51
C ILE A 807 -7.78 -26.03 28.61
N GLY A 808 -7.66 -26.82 29.68
CA GLY A 808 -8.49 -28.00 29.93
C GLY A 808 -7.92 -29.34 29.45
N THR A 809 -6.69 -29.39 28.92
CA THR A 809 -6.02 -30.63 28.50
C THR A 809 -4.88 -31.03 29.45
N ALA A 810 -4.59 -32.33 29.60
CA ALA A 810 -3.47 -32.79 30.44
C ALA A 810 -2.11 -32.25 29.96
N ALA A 811 -1.95 -32.12 28.64
CA ALA A 811 -0.77 -31.51 28.01
C ALA A 811 -0.58 -30.02 28.38
N PHE A 812 -1.66 -29.25 28.55
CA PHE A 812 -1.58 -27.87 29.04
C PHE A 812 -0.97 -27.79 30.44
N VAL A 813 -1.40 -28.68 31.34
CA VAL A 813 -0.92 -28.73 32.74
C VAL A 813 0.58 -29.05 32.77
N LEU A 814 1.02 -30.01 31.95
CA LEU A 814 2.43 -30.38 31.82
C LEU A 814 3.29 -29.26 31.23
N CYS A 815 2.80 -28.53 30.23
CA CYS A 815 3.51 -27.38 29.65
C CYS A 815 3.51 -26.12 30.53
N SER A 816 2.67 -26.06 31.56
CA SER A 816 2.54 -24.90 32.46
C SER A 816 3.27 -25.06 33.79
N SER A 817 3.51 -26.30 34.24
CA SER A 817 4.07 -26.58 35.57
C SER A 817 5.60 -26.78 35.58
N GLY A 818 6.26 -26.64 34.42
CA GLY A 818 7.65 -27.09 34.22
C GLY A 818 7.74 -28.62 34.27
N GLU A 819 8.60 -29.22 33.45
CA GLU A 819 8.73 -30.69 33.29
C GLU A 819 9.17 -31.47 34.55
N SER A 820 9.17 -30.84 35.74
CA SER A 820 9.73 -31.39 36.97
C SER A 820 8.75 -32.17 37.86
N PHE A 821 7.51 -32.43 37.43
CA PHE A 821 6.47 -32.87 38.37
C PHE A 821 6.04 -34.34 38.37
N MET A 822 6.57 -35.23 37.52
CA MET A 822 6.22 -36.65 37.61
C MET A 822 7.35 -37.57 37.16
N GLU A 823 7.95 -38.30 38.11
CA GLU A 823 8.87 -39.40 37.82
C GLU A 823 8.11 -40.51 37.08
N GLY A 824 8.29 -40.59 35.74
CA GLY A 824 7.63 -41.60 34.91
C GLY A 824 6.95 -41.10 33.64
N VAL A 825 6.77 -39.78 33.45
CA VAL A 825 6.26 -39.20 32.20
C VAL A 825 7.40 -39.04 31.18
N VAL A 826 7.18 -39.47 29.94
CA VAL A 826 8.13 -39.35 28.81
C VAL A 826 7.95 -38.03 28.07
N GLY A 827 6.71 -37.58 27.88
CA GLY A 827 6.40 -36.32 27.21
C GLY A 827 5.10 -36.35 26.41
N ILE A 828 4.81 -35.27 25.68
CA ILE A 828 3.60 -35.13 24.85
C ILE A 828 3.94 -35.53 23.41
N VAL A 829 3.08 -36.33 22.75
CA VAL A 829 3.33 -36.86 21.39
C VAL A 829 3.81 -35.79 20.40
N ALA A 830 3.18 -34.60 20.39
CA ALA A 830 3.57 -33.49 19.53
C ALA A 830 5.01 -32.97 19.73
N LEU A 831 5.61 -33.17 20.91
CA LEU A 831 6.93 -32.65 21.27
C LEU A 831 8.03 -33.75 21.23
N LEU A 832 7.65 -35.02 21.07
CA LEU A 832 8.58 -36.16 21.08
C LEU A 832 9.43 -36.28 19.80
N GLY A 833 8.93 -35.78 18.67
CA GLY A 833 9.60 -35.89 17.38
C GLY A 833 9.50 -34.62 16.55
N THR A 834 10.32 -34.53 15.51
CA THR A 834 10.32 -33.41 14.56
C THR A 834 10.19 -33.93 13.13
N VAL A 835 9.77 -33.10 12.19
CA VAL A 835 9.58 -33.49 10.79
C VAL A 835 10.36 -32.57 9.85
N PRO A 836 10.82 -33.06 8.69
CA PRO A 836 11.61 -32.26 7.77
C PRO A 836 10.80 -31.22 6.97
N ASP A 837 9.49 -31.44 6.82
CA ASP A 837 8.60 -30.62 6.01
C ASP A 837 7.29 -30.32 6.76
N ARG A 838 6.85 -29.06 6.70
CA ARG A 838 5.57 -28.58 7.23
C ARG A 838 4.37 -29.30 6.61
N LYS A 839 4.43 -29.67 5.32
CA LYS A 839 3.37 -30.43 4.65
C LYS A 839 3.21 -31.82 5.28
N ILE A 840 4.31 -32.51 5.55
CA ILE A 840 4.32 -33.82 6.22
C ILE A 840 3.75 -33.66 7.64
N GLY A 841 4.28 -32.72 8.44
CA GLY A 841 3.82 -32.49 9.81
C GLY A 841 2.32 -32.20 9.91
N ARG A 842 1.79 -31.40 8.98
CA ARG A 842 0.35 -31.13 8.87
C ARG A 842 -0.44 -32.40 8.57
N MET A 843 -0.04 -33.17 7.57
CA MET A 843 -0.80 -34.37 7.18
C MET A 843 -0.76 -35.48 8.23
N LEU A 844 0.35 -35.63 8.97
CA LEU A 844 0.43 -36.55 10.10
C LEU A 844 -0.49 -36.12 11.26
N ALA A 845 -0.56 -34.83 11.57
CA ALA A 845 -1.47 -34.30 12.58
C ALA A 845 -2.94 -34.47 12.17
N VAL A 846 -3.28 -34.27 10.90
CA VAL A 846 -4.62 -34.55 10.36
C VAL A 846 -4.95 -36.04 10.45
N TYR A 847 -3.98 -36.92 10.20
CA TYR A 847 -4.18 -38.36 10.32
C TYR A 847 -4.44 -38.79 11.77
N LEU A 848 -3.64 -38.31 12.73
CA LEU A 848 -3.80 -38.66 14.14
C LEU A 848 -4.99 -37.98 14.83
N GLY A 849 -5.31 -36.75 14.43
CA GLY A 849 -6.30 -35.92 15.12
C GLY A 849 -5.73 -35.22 16.36
N LYS A 850 -6.53 -34.31 16.92
CA LYS A 850 -6.14 -33.44 18.05
C LYS A 850 -5.74 -34.24 19.29
N ASP A 851 -6.53 -35.23 19.67
CA ASP A 851 -6.35 -35.97 20.93
C ASP A 851 -5.11 -36.88 20.86
N GLY A 852 -4.84 -37.47 19.69
CA GLY A 852 -3.62 -38.23 19.45
C GLY A 852 -2.33 -37.38 19.53
N MET A 853 -2.39 -36.12 19.08
CA MET A 853 -1.24 -35.20 19.16
C MET A 853 -1.00 -34.66 20.59
N LEU A 854 -2.05 -34.53 21.39
CA LEU A 854 -2.01 -34.04 22.78
C LEU A 854 -1.82 -35.14 23.83
N SER A 855 -1.73 -36.40 23.41
CA SER A 855 -1.60 -37.54 24.32
C SER A 855 -0.31 -37.47 25.14
N VAL A 856 -0.42 -37.77 26.45
CA VAL A 856 0.70 -37.86 27.38
C VAL A 856 1.24 -39.27 27.38
N VAL A 857 2.56 -39.40 27.18
CA VAL A 857 3.24 -40.70 27.12
C VAL A 857 3.92 -40.95 28.46
N CYS A 858 3.63 -42.11 29.07
CA CYS A 858 4.23 -42.54 30.33
C CYS A 858 5.11 -43.78 30.11
N LYS A 859 6.15 -43.95 30.94
CA LYS A 859 7.06 -45.12 30.92
C LYS A 859 6.40 -46.36 31.51
N THR A 860 5.57 -46.18 32.54
CA THR A 860 4.92 -47.26 33.29
C THR A 860 3.42 -47.01 33.40
N MET A 861 2.66 -48.08 33.61
CA MET A 861 1.24 -48.00 33.88
C MET A 861 0.96 -47.27 35.19
N ASP A 862 1.81 -47.45 36.20
CA ASP A 862 1.67 -46.78 37.49
C ASP A 862 1.74 -45.26 37.39
N ALA A 863 2.60 -44.73 36.49
CA ALA A 863 2.68 -43.30 36.24
C ALA A 863 1.43 -42.76 35.51
N ALA A 864 0.82 -43.56 34.62
CA ALA A 864 -0.45 -43.21 33.98
C ALA A 864 -1.61 -43.23 34.99
N ASN A 865 -1.69 -44.29 35.81
CA ASN A 865 -2.69 -44.44 36.87
C ASN A 865 -2.56 -43.37 37.97
N TYR A 866 -1.38 -42.79 38.19
CA TYR A 866 -1.21 -41.68 39.15
C TYR A 866 -1.78 -40.34 38.63
N ILE A 867 -1.87 -40.18 37.30
CA ILE A 867 -2.49 -39.02 36.64
C ILE A 867 -4.02 -39.14 36.66
N GLU A 868 -4.57 -40.37 36.71
CA GLU A 868 -6.00 -40.65 36.79
C GLU A 868 -6.46 -40.79 38.25
N LYS A 869 -7.44 -39.99 38.69
CA LYS A 869 -8.15 -40.23 39.96
C LYS A 869 -9.60 -40.58 39.69
N TYR A 870 -10.01 -41.77 40.12
CA TYR A 870 -11.39 -42.22 40.07
C TYR A 870 -12.21 -41.53 41.16
N ASN A 871 -13.39 -41.03 40.81
CA ASN A 871 -14.46 -40.72 41.76
C ASN A 871 -15.28 -41.99 42.06
N ASN A 872 -16.08 -41.99 43.14
CA ASN A 872 -16.79 -43.16 43.67
C ASN A 872 -17.83 -43.80 42.70
N HIS A 873 -18.03 -43.22 41.50
CA HIS A 873 -18.96 -43.67 40.47
C HIS A 873 -18.29 -44.32 39.25
N GLY A 874 -16.95 -44.32 39.17
CA GLY A 874 -16.21 -45.15 38.21
C GLY A 874 -16.08 -44.63 36.78
N ASP A 875 -16.44 -43.38 36.47
CA ASP A 875 -16.30 -42.81 35.13
C ASP A 875 -14.92 -42.18 34.89
N VAL A 876 -14.25 -42.58 33.79
CA VAL A 876 -12.99 -41.98 33.30
C VAL A 876 -12.99 -41.90 31.77
N ASP A 877 -12.52 -40.77 31.23
CA ASP A 877 -12.53 -40.40 29.81
C ASP A 877 -11.13 -40.47 29.17
N VAL A 878 -10.42 -41.60 29.31
CA VAL A 878 -9.04 -41.77 28.78
C VAL A 878 -8.82 -43.13 28.10
N ALA A 879 -8.41 -43.08 26.83
CA ALA A 879 -8.08 -44.27 26.03
C ALA A 879 -6.63 -44.72 26.25
N HIS A 880 -6.44 -45.94 26.75
CA HIS A 880 -5.11 -46.55 26.92
C HIS A 880 -4.60 -47.18 25.62
N LEU A 881 -3.50 -46.65 25.06
CA LEU A 881 -2.91 -47.16 23.80
C LEU A 881 -1.85 -48.24 24.08
N PHE A 882 -2.27 -49.50 24.20
CA PHE A 882 -1.37 -50.66 24.34
C PHE A 882 -0.91 -51.18 22.98
N GLY A 883 0.21 -50.65 22.52
CA GLY A 883 0.84 -51.06 21.26
C GLY A 883 1.78 -52.25 21.39
N ARG A 884 1.56 -53.33 20.64
CA ARG A 884 2.56 -54.41 20.51
C ARG A 884 3.78 -53.89 19.72
N PRO A 885 5.02 -54.12 20.18
CA PRO A 885 6.21 -53.63 19.49
C PRO A 885 6.35 -54.25 18.09
N TYR A 886 6.93 -53.48 17.17
CA TYR A 886 7.27 -53.96 15.84
C TYR A 886 8.32 -55.06 15.90
N LYS A 887 8.04 -56.22 15.27
CA LYS A 887 8.91 -57.40 15.29
C LYS A 887 9.81 -57.56 14.06
N GLY A 888 9.72 -56.67 13.06
CA GLY A 888 10.45 -56.83 11.79
C GLY A 888 11.88 -56.26 11.77
N GLY A 889 12.36 -55.75 12.90
CA GLY A 889 13.72 -55.25 13.07
C GLY A 889 13.98 -53.87 12.47
N LEU A 890 15.15 -53.31 12.78
CA LEU A 890 15.58 -51.98 12.35
C LEU A 890 16.46 -52.03 11.09
N ILE A 891 16.50 -50.94 10.33
CA ILE A 891 17.44 -50.77 9.23
C ILE A 891 18.86 -50.71 9.80
N ARG A 892 19.73 -51.61 9.32
CA ARG A 892 21.12 -51.73 9.80
C ARG A 892 21.87 -50.43 9.53
N ASN A 893 22.59 -49.93 10.55
CA ASN A 893 23.40 -48.70 10.51
C ASN A 893 22.62 -47.38 10.30
N SER A 894 21.30 -47.35 10.48
CA SER A 894 20.53 -46.09 10.45
C SER A 894 20.71 -45.31 11.76
N PRO A 895 21.20 -44.04 11.73
CA PRO A 895 21.39 -43.22 12.93
C PRO A 895 20.07 -42.86 13.62
N GLN A 896 18.94 -42.93 12.92
CA GLN A 896 17.59 -42.63 13.45
C GLN A 896 16.81 -43.88 13.88
N LYS A 897 17.46 -45.07 13.92
CA LYS A 897 16.86 -46.36 14.27
C LYS A 897 15.54 -46.61 13.51
N GLU A 898 15.56 -46.41 12.20
CA GLU A 898 14.37 -46.53 11.34
C GLU A 898 13.89 -47.99 11.21
N LEU A 899 12.57 -48.19 11.06
CA LEU A 899 11.97 -49.51 10.96
C LEU A 899 12.19 -50.10 9.56
N ASN A 900 12.56 -51.39 9.48
CA ASN A 900 12.73 -52.11 8.22
C ASN A 900 11.39 -52.56 7.62
N LEU A 901 10.57 -51.60 7.20
CA LEU A 901 9.25 -51.87 6.62
C LEU A 901 9.36 -52.30 5.16
N VAL A 902 8.81 -53.48 4.84
CA VAL A 902 8.75 -53.99 3.47
C VAL A 902 7.53 -53.37 2.77
N GLY A 903 7.79 -52.64 1.69
CA GLY A 903 6.72 -52.13 0.81
C GLY A 903 5.95 -53.26 0.12
N PRO A 904 4.66 -53.06 -0.19
CA PRO A 904 3.80 -54.09 -0.82
C PRO A 904 4.20 -54.51 -2.25
N PHE A 905 5.22 -53.88 -2.83
CA PHE A 905 5.55 -53.91 -4.26
C PHE A 905 6.56 -55.01 -4.64
N ARG A 906 6.33 -56.27 -4.23
CA ARG A 906 7.29 -57.37 -4.53
C ARG A 906 7.37 -57.77 -6.01
N HIS A 907 6.40 -57.38 -6.85
CA HIS A 907 6.34 -57.76 -8.27
C HIS A 907 5.99 -56.62 -9.25
N VAL A 908 5.88 -55.37 -8.80
CA VAL A 908 5.50 -54.21 -9.63
C VAL A 908 6.43 -53.03 -9.34
N LYS A 909 6.74 -52.22 -10.37
CA LYS A 909 7.51 -50.96 -10.26
C LYS A 909 6.96 -50.10 -9.12
N LYS A 910 7.84 -49.50 -8.31
CA LYS A 910 7.49 -48.56 -7.22
C LYS A 910 6.43 -47.57 -7.73
N PRO A 911 5.28 -47.40 -7.04
CA PRO A 911 4.24 -46.48 -7.50
C PRO A 911 4.78 -45.07 -7.63
N LYS A 912 4.29 -44.37 -8.66
CA LYS A 912 4.59 -42.96 -8.86
C LYS A 912 4.16 -42.18 -7.61
N GLY A 913 4.99 -41.23 -7.18
CA GLY A 913 4.70 -40.38 -6.02
C GLY A 913 4.93 -40.98 -4.62
N PHE A 914 5.29 -42.27 -4.45
CA PHE A 914 5.54 -42.84 -3.11
C PHE A 914 6.84 -42.28 -2.47
N LYS A 915 6.69 -41.61 -1.31
CA LYS A 915 7.76 -40.95 -0.56
C LYS A 915 8.38 -41.80 0.55
N GLY A 916 7.62 -42.73 1.12
CA GLY A 916 8.07 -43.58 2.21
C GLY A 916 6.99 -43.81 3.27
N PHE A 917 7.37 -44.42 4.38
CA PHE A 917 6.48 -44.67 5.51
C PHE A 917 6.53 -43.52 6.52
N ALA A 918 5.36 -43.06 6.96
CA ALA A 918 5.22 -41.95 7.90
C ALA A 918 6.03 -42.13 9.19
N VAL A 919 6.08 -43.35 9.74
CA VAL A 919 6.80 -43.67 10.97
C VAL A 919 8.30 -43.41 10.87
N ASN A 920 8.91 -43.48 9.68
CA ASN A 920 10.33 -43.20 9.46
C ASN A 920 10.59 -41.72 9.07
N MET A 921 9.54 -40.92 8.84
CA MET A 921 9.68 -39.49 8.51
C MET A 921 9.75 -38.57 9.74
N ILE A 922 9.58 -39.13 10.93
CA ILE A 922 9.67 -38.42 12.21
C ILE A 922 11.09 -38.58 12.76
N ASN A 923 11.80 -37.48 12.96
CA ASN A 923 13.13 -37.45 13.57
C ASN A 923 13.02 -37.37 15.09
N LEU A 924 13.74 -38.24 15.80
CA LEU A 924 13.82 -38.25 17.26
C LEU A 924 15.16 -37.63 17.69
N SER A 925 15.16 -36.93 18.84
CA SER A 925 16.39 -36.46 19.49
C SER A 925 17.19 -37.63 20.07
N ASP A 926 18.49 -37.43 20.32
CA ASP A 926 19.34 -38.47 20.91
C ASP A 926 18.82 -38.97 22.27
N GLU A 927 18.25 -38.09 23.07
CA GLU A 927 17.59 -38.44 24.34
C GLU A 927 16.41 -39.39 24.12
N ASN A 928 15.51 -39.06 23.17
CA ASN A 928 14.35 -39.87 22.85
C ASN A 928 14.71 -41.18 22.12
N LEU A 929 15.83 -41.21 21.38
CA LEU A 929 16.37 -42.43 20.76
C LEU A 929 16.95 -43.42 21.78
N ASN A 930 17.36 -42.92 22.94
CA ASN A 930 17.91 -43.71 24.04
C ASN A 930 16.83 -44.18 25.03
N ILE A 931 15.60 -43.67 24.92
CA ILE A 931 14.47 -44.18 25.70
C ILE A 931 14.10 -45.58 25.20
N THR A 932 14.28 -46.56 26.08
CA THR A 932 13.94 -47.95 25.84
C THR A 932 12.91 -48.44 26.86
N THR A 933 12.03 -49.33 26.41
CA THR A 933 11.14 -50.08 27.29
C THR A 933 11.94 -51.10 28.10
N SER A 934 11.33 -51.67 29.15
CA SER A 934 11.89 -52.79 29.92
C SER A 934 12.20 -54.03 29.05
N SER A 935 11.51 -54.17 27.92
CA SER A 935 11.75 -55.19 26.89
C SER A 935 12.83 -54.81 25.86
N GLY A 936 13.51 -53.67 26.02
CA GLY A 936 14.63 -53.24 25.19
C GLY A 936 14.26 -52.60 23.84
N HIS A 937 13.00 -52.21 23.63
CA HIS A 937 12.53 -51.62 22.37
C HIS A 937 12.49 -50.09 22.47
N GLY A 938 12.82 -49.37 21.39
CA GLY A 938 12.81 -47.91 21.36
C GLY A 938 11.41 -47.31 21.14
N LEU A 939 11.30 -45.97 21.30
CA LEU A 939 10.05 -45.23 21.06
C LEU A 939 9.50 -45.40 19.63
N ARG A 940 10.37 -45.57 18.62
CA ARG A 940 9.92 -45.75 17.23
C ARG A 940 9.23 -47.10 17.01
N GLU A 941 9.79 -48.16 17.58
CA GLU A 941 9.30 -49.54 17.44
C GLU A 941 8.02 -49.80 18.25
N THR A 942 7.76 -48.94 19.23
CA THR A 942 6.62 -49.04 20.16
C THR A 942 5.59 -47.96 19.85
N LEU A 943 5.75 -46.76 20.40
CA LEU A 943 4.81 -45.66 20.32
C LEU A 943 4.52 -45.22 18.87
N LEU A 944 5.55 -44.83 18.12
CA LEU A 944 5.33 -44.28 16.77
C LEU A 944 4.80 -45.34 15.80
N TYR A 945 5.25 -46.59 15.93
CA TYR A 945 4.68 -47.69 15.16
C TYR A 945 3.23 -47.97 15.52
N SER A 946 2.83 -47.80 16.78
CA SER A 946 1.43 -47.99 17.18
C SER A 946 0.52 -46.87 16.67
N LEU A 947 1.04 -45.65 16.60
CA LEU A 947 0.30 -44.48 16.10
C LEU A 947 0.18 -44.47 14.57
N PHE A 948 1.24 -44.84 13.84
CA PHE A 948 1.29 -44.71 12.38
C PHE A 948 1.36 -46.04 11.62
N GLY A 949 1.71 -47.14 12.26
CA GLY A 949 1.81 -48.46 11.64
C GLY A 949 2.62 -48.46 10.35
N VAL A 950 1.99 -48.95 9.28
CA VAL A 950 2.54 -48.98 7.91
C VAL A 950 2.00 -47.85 7.02
N LEU A 951 1.62 -46.71 7.62
CA LEU A 951 1.06 -45.55 6.91
C LEU A 951 2.01 -45.05 5.80
N GLN A 952 1.51 -45.02 4.57
CA GLN A 952 2.24 -44.64 3.37
C GLN A 952 2.02 -43.16 3.02
N VAL A 953 3.06 -42.48 2.53
CA VAL A 953 3.00 -41.07 2.14
C VAL A 953 3.26 -40.91 0.65
N TYR A 954 2.39 -40.15 -0.03
CA TYR A 954 2.43 -39.88 -1.46
C TYR A 954 2.53 -38.38 -1.77
N GLU A 955 3.11 -38.01 -2.92
CA GLU A 955 3.21 -36.61 -3.36
C GLU A 955 1.82 -36.01 -3.63
N THR A 956 1.03 -36.66 -4.48
CA THR A 956 -0.30 -36.17 -4.89
C THR A 956 -1.40 -37.18 -4.57
N ARG A 957 -2.64 -36.69 -4.53
CA ARG A 957 -3.84 -37.51 -4.30
C ARG A 957 -4.04 -38.49 -5.46
N ASN A 958 -3.72 -38.06 -6.69
CA ASN A 958 -3.79 -38.91 -7.88
C ASN A 958 -2.79 -40.08 -7.80
N ASP A 959 -1.55 -39.82 -7.38
CA ASP A 959 -0.54 -40.85 -7.17
C ASP A 959 -0.96 -41.84 -6.07
N MET A 960 -1.57 -41.33 -4.98
CA MET A 960 -2.11 -42.15 -3.90
C MET A 960 -3.26 -43.04 -4.38
N PHE A 961 -4.17 -42.51 -5.21
CA PHE A 961 -5.28 -43.28 -5.79
C PHE A 961 -4.81 -44.37 -6.75
N GLN A 962 -3.81 -44.10 -7.59
CA GLN A 962 -3.25 -45.10 -8.49
C GLN A 962 -2.57 -46.26 -7.74
N ALA A 963 -2.18 -46.04 -6.48
CA ALA A 963 -1.57 -47.05 -5.64
C ALA A 963 -2.57 -47.78 -4.73
N MET A 964 -3.87 -47.48 -4.81
CA MET A 964 -4.89 -47.92 -3.87
C MET A 964 -4.98 -49.44 -3.73
N ASP A 965 -4.87 -50.18 -4.84
CA ASP A 965 -4.91 -51.66 -4.85
C ASP A 965 -3.72 -52.32 -4.13
N TYR A 966 -2.65 -51.56 -3.88
CA TYR A 966 -1.43 -52.02 -3.25
C TYR A 966 -1.31 -51.56 -1.78
N LEU A 967 -2.28 -50.84 -1.23
CA LEU A 967 -2.20 -50.33 0.15
C LEU A 967 -2.51 -51.42 1.19
N ASN A 968 -1.50 -51.79 1.99
CA ASN A 968 -1.64 -52.70 3.13
C ASN A 968 -2.01 -52.00 4.44
N GLY A 969 -2.48 -50.75 4.40
CA GLY A 969 -2.78 -49.91 5.56
C GLY A 969 -3.36 -48.55 5.16
N GLY A 970 -3.22 -47.54 6.03
CA GLY A 970 -3.58 -46.16 5.68
C GLY A 970 -2.61 -45.52 4.68
N ALA A 971 -3.07 -44.46 4.00
CA ALA A 971 -2.23 -43.63 3.14
C ALA A 971 -2.59 -42.14 3.29
N ILE A 972 -1.60 -41.28 3.09
CA ILE A 972 -1.78 -39.82 3.01
C ILE A 972 -1.10 -39.24 1.78
N SER A 973 -1.64 -38.16 1.23
CA SER A 973 -1.00 -37.36 0.18
C SER A 973 -0.68 -35.94 0.67
N LEU A 974 0.43 -35.37 0.21
CA LEU A 974 0.88 -34.04 0.64
C LEU A 974 -0.04 -32.91 0.16
N ASP A 975 -0.84 -33.16 -0.88
CA ASP A 975 -1.92 -32.32 -1.36
C ASP A 975 -3.28 -32.58 -0.67
N GLY A 976 -3.30 -33.20 0.52
CA GLY A 976 -4.49 -33.21 1.38
C GLY A 976 -5.45 -34.39 1.17
N GLY A 977 -4.98 -35.54 0.71
CA GLY A 977 -5.74 -36.80 0.73
C GLY A 977 -5.41 -37.62 1.98
N VAL A 978 -6.42 -38.25 2.59
CA VAL A 978 -6.23 -39.19 3.71
C VAL A 978 -7.09 -40.44 3.49
N ILE A 979 -6.50 -41.62 3.61
CA ILE A 979 -7.16 -42.92 3.58
C ILE A 979 -6.89 -43.62 4.91
N LYS A 980 -7.94 -43.84 5.71
CA LYS A 980 -7.87 -44.60 6.98
C LYS A 980 -8.43 -46.00 6.74
N GLY A 981 -7.55 -47.01 6.63
CA GLY A 981 -7.93 -48.43 6.48
C GLY A 981 -8.51 -48.81 5.11
N LYS A 982 -9.00 -50.05 4.97
CA LYS A 982 -9.56 -50.62 3.72
C LYS A 982 -10.91 -49.96 3.35
N GLY A 983 -10.87 -48.73 2.83
CA GLY A 983 -11.98 -48.16 2.04
C GLY A 983 -12.63 -46.86 2.53
N LYS A 984 -12.19 -46.23 3.63
CA LYS A 984 -12.68 -44.88 4.01
C LYS A 984 -11.73 -43.79 3.51
N ILE A 985 -12.15 -43.08 2.47
CA ILE A 985 -11.48 -41.90 1.93
C ILE A 985 -12.00 -40.66 2.67
N LEU A 986 -11.10 -39.93 3.32
CA LEU A 986 -11.38 -38.59 3.85
C LEU A 986 -10.89 -37.57 2.83
N LEU A 987 -11.82 -36.87 2.18
CA LEU A 987 -11.52 -35.72 1.31
C LEU A 987 -11.30 -34.50 2.20
N VAL A 988 -10.04 -34.12 2.43
CA VAL A 988 -9.72 -32.87 3.11
C VAL A 988 -9.67 -31.76 2.05
N CYS A 989 -10.58 -30.80 2.15
CA CYS A 989 -10.60 -29.62 1.29
C CYS A 989 -9.35 -28.78 1.53
N GLN A 990 -8.52 -28.60 0.49
CA GLN A 990 -7.35 -27.70 0.56
C GLN A 990 -7.72 -26.22 0.44
N CYS A 991 -8.95 -25.90 0.03
CA CYS A 991 -9.44 -24.53 -0.17
C CYS A 991 -10.19 -23.95 1.04
N CYS A 992 -10.22 -24.64 2.17
CA CYS A 992 -10.84 -24.13 3.40
C CYS A 992 -9.79 -23.46 4.29
N PRO A 993 -9.84 -22.14 4.50
CA PRO A 993 -9.23 -21.56 5.68
C PRO A 993 -9.94 -22.08 6.95
N PRO A 994 -9.31 -21.93 8.12
CA PRO A 994 -9.68 -22.32 9.49
C PRO A 994 -11.07 -22.73 10.01
N GLN A 995 -12.18 -22.66 9.28
CA GLN A 995 -13.51 -22.66 9.89
C GLN A 995 -14.59 -23.34 9.02
N SER A 996 -14.28 -24.43 8.33
CA SER A 996 -15.32 -25.36 7.87
C SER A 996 -15.47 -26.47 8.90
N SER A 997 -16.57 -26.47 9.65
CA SER A 997 -17.02 -27.58 10.47
C SER A 997 -17.38 -28.77 9.58
N CYS A 998 -16.39 -29.59 9.24
CA CYS A 998 -16.63 -31.00 8.97
C CYS A 998 -16.95 -31.65 10.32
N LEU A 999 -17.99 -32.49 10.36
CA LEU A 999 -18.44 -33.25 11.55
C LEU A 999 -17.24 -33.72 12.39
N PHE A 1000 -17.30 -33.48 13.71
CA PHE A 1000 -16.24 -33.48 14.74
C PHE A 1000 -15.66 -32.08 15.03
N GLY A 1001 -16.15 -31.49 16.11
CA GLY A 1001 -16.02 -30.07 16.45
C GLY A 1001 -14.60 -29.57 16.79
N SER A 1002 -14.33 -28.33 16.36
CA SER A 1002 -13.57 -27.26 17.06
C SER A 1002 -13.24 -26.15 16.04
N PRO A 1003 -13.74 -24.91 16.20
CA PRO A 1003 -13.38 -23.78 15.34
C PRO A 1003 -12.05 -23.18 15.82
N ASN A 1004 -11.01 -23.14 14.97
CA ASN A 1004 -9.75 -22.35 15.04
C ASN A 1004 -8.55 -23.11 14.39
N LEU A 1005 -8.29 -22.98 13.08
CA LEU A 1005 -6.93 -23.24 12.50
C LEU A 1005 -5.93 -22.11 12.84
N LEU A 1006 -5.87 -21.67 14.09
CA LEU A 1006 -4.57 -21.30 14.69
C LEU A 1006 -4.00 -22.47 15.52
N CYS A 1007 -4.77 -23.55 15.68
CA CYS A 1007 -4.57 -24.50 16.76
C CYS A 1007 -4.46 -25.97 16.33
N PHE A 1008 -3.98 -26.28 15.11
CA PHE A 1008 -3.50 -27.64 14.88
C PHE A 1008 -2.13 -27.78 15.53
N ILE A 1009 -2.05 -28.60 16.57
CA ILE A 1009 -0.80 -29.03 17.16
C ILE A 1009 -0.18 -30.00 16.17
N THR A 1010 0.95 -29.60 15.58
CA THR A 1010 1.72 -30.39 14.61
C THR A 1010 3.08 -30.73 15.19
N PHE A 1011 3.77 -31.72 14.63
CA PHE A 1011 5.19 -31.91 14.93
C PHE A 1011 5.99 -30.65 14.56
N PRO A 1012 6.98 -30.24 15.38
CA PRO A 1012 7.93 -29.19 15.03
C PRO A 1012 8.65 -29.50 13.71
N VAL A 1013 8.85 -28.47 12.89
CA VAL A 1013 9.48 -28.60 11.57
C VAL A 1013 10.94 -28.18 11.66
N VAL A 1014 11.84 -29.03 11.20
CA VAL A 1014 13.29 -28.79 11.23
C VAL A 1014 13.87 -29.19 9.87
N SER A 1015 14.37 -28.22 9.10
CA SER A 1015 14.91 -28.46 7.77
C SER A 1015 16.21 -29.28 7.84
N PRO A 1016 16.35 -30.39 7.10
CA PRO A 1016 17.58 -31.15 7.09
C PRO A 1016 18.62 -30.46 6.20
N LYS A 1017 19.58 -29.76 6.79
CA LYS A 1017 20.94 -29.72 6.23
C LYS A 1017 21.77 -30.73 7.01
N THR A 1018 22.15 -31.79 6.30
CA THR A 1018 23.06 -32.90 6.68
C THR A 1018 23.23 -33.21 8.18
N PRO A 1019 22.75 -34.38 8.66
CA PRO A 1019 22.96 -34.85 10.04
C PRO A 1019 24.43 -35.05 10.48
N ASN A 1020 25.39 -34.86 9.59
CA ASN A 1020 26.81 -35.11 9.85
C ASN A 1020 27.55 -33.96 10.56
N GLU A 1021 27.00 -32.74 10.60
CA GLU A 1021 27.65 -31.62 11.33
C GLU A 1021 27.29 -31.54 12.82
N LEU A 1022 26.21 -32.20 13.28
CA LEU A 1022 25.87 -32.28 14.70
C LEU A 1022 26.72 -33.31 15.47
N LYS A 1023 27.55 -34.11 14.78
CA LYS A 1023 28.45 -35.09 15.38
C LYS A 1023 29.90 -34.59 15.49
N ALA A 1024 30.14 -33.38 16.01
CA ALA A 1024 31.51 -32.99 16.35
C ALA A 1024 31.59 -31.76 17.28
N HIS A 1025 31.08 -31.79 18.52
CA HIS A 1025 31.72 -31.12 19.66
C HIS A 1025 30.92 -31.35 20.97
N PRO A 1026 31.51 -31.96 22.02
CA PRO A 1026 30.91 -32.03 23.36
C PRO A 1026 30.51 -30.66 23.93
N ASP A 1027 31.20 -29.61 23.49
CA ASP A 1027 30.97 -28.21 23.88
C ASP A 1027 29.62 -27.67 23.40
N VAL A 1028 29.17 -28.05 22.19
CA VAL A 1028 27.87 -27.61 21.64
C VAL A 1028 26.72 -28.27 22.42
N ILE A 1029 26.85 -29.53 22.80
CA ILE A 1029 25.85 -30.25 23.61
C ILE A 1029 25.75 -29.64 25.01
N ALA A 1030 26.88 -29.31 25.65
CA ALA A 1030 26.91 -28.67 26.96
C ALA A 1030 26.29 -27.26 26.92
N LYS A 1031 26.60 -26.47 25.89
CA LYS A 1031 26.00 -25.14 25.68
C LYS A 1031 24.51 -25.21 25.35
N THR A 1032 24.07 -26.24 24.63
CA THR A 1032 22.64 -26.48 24.34
C THR A 1032 21.86 -26.77 25.62
N ARG A 1033 22.38 -27.63 26.51
CA ARG A 1033 21.77 -27.88 27.83
C ARG A 1033 21.69 -26.63 28.68
N LYS A 1034 22.78 -25.85 28.72
CA LYS A 1034 22.83 -24.58 29.45
C LYS A 1034 21.78 -23.58 28.92
N LEU A 1035 21.57 -23.55 27.60
CA LEU A 1035 20.54 -22.73 26.96
C LEU A 1035 19.13 -23.21 27.35
N GLU A 1036 18.86 -24.51 27.33
CA GLU A 1036 17.57 -25.08 27.76
C GLU A 1036 17.26 -24.77 29.24
N ASP A 1037 18.24 -24.91 30.13
CA ASP A 1037 18.08 -24.61 31.55
C ASP A 1037 17.76 -23.12 31.80
N LYS A 1038 18.40 -22.23 31.03
CA LYS A 1038 18.15 -20.78 31.10
C LYS A 1038 16.77 -20.41 30.58
N VAL A 1039 16.30 -21.05 29.50
CA VAL A 1039 14.94 -20.87 28.98
C VAL A 1039 13.91 -21.34 30.03
N LYS A 1040 14.12 -22.49 30.68
CA LYS A 1040 13.27 -22.98 31.78
C LYS A 1040 13.21 -21.99 32.95
N LEU A 1041 14.35 -21.43 33.33
CA LEU A 1041 14.42 -20.44 34.41
C LEU A 1041 13.70 -19.12 34.06
N LEU A 1042 13.76 -18.71 32.79
CA LEU A 1042 13.02 -17.55 32.29
C LEU A 1042 11.50 -17.77 32.39
N GLU A 1043 11.01 -18.95 32.00
CA GLU A 1043 9.59 -19.29 32.13
C GLU A 1043 9.13 -19.27 33.58
N ALA A 1044 9.89 -19.87 34.50
CA ALA A 1044 9.59 -19.85 35.93
C ALA A 1044 9.53 -18.41 36.48
N THR A 1045 10.44 -17.54 36.01
CA THR A 1045 10.47 -16.12 36.39
C THR A 1045 9.24 -15.37 35.87
N LYS A 1046 8.82 -15.61 34.62
CA LYS A 1046 7.60 -15.02 34.03
C LYS A 1046 6.34 -15.43 34.78
N THR A 1047 6.22 -16.70 35.16
CA THR A 1047 5.10 -17.21 35.97
C THR A 1047 5.06 -16.51 37.34
N LYS A 1048 6.21 -16.32 37.98
CA LYS A 1048 6.31 -15.64 39.27
C LYS A 1048 5.92 -14.15 39.19
N ILE A 1049 6.30 -13.46 38.11
CA ILE A 1049 5.87 -12.08 37.85
C ILE A 1049 4.34 -12.02 37.76
N SER A 1050 3.71 -12.91 36.98
CA SER A 1050 2.26 -12.93 36.82
C SER A 1050 1.52 -13.18 38.16
N GLN A 1051 2.07 -14.04 39.02
CA GLN A 1051 1.52 -14.26 40.37
C GLN A 1051 1.62 -13.00 41.24
N GLU A 1052 2.77 -12.32 41.25
CA GLU A 1052 2.98 -11.08 42.03
C GLU A 1052 2.16 -9.90 41.49
N GLU A 1053 1.92 -9.82 40.19
CA GLU A 1053 1.01 -8.83 39.58
C GLU A 1053 -0.43 -9.01 40.06
N LYS A 1054 -0.91 -10.26 40.16
CA LYS A 1054 -2.24 -10.55 40.73
C LYS A 1054 -2.33 -10.11 42.19
N VAL A 1055 -1.28 -10.37 42.98
CA VAL A 1055 -1.19 -9.91 44.38
C VAL A 1055 -1.20 -8.37 44.45
N ARG A 1056 -0.50 -7.68 43.53
CA ARG A 1056 -0.49 -6.21 43.44
C ARG A 1056 -1.90 -5.65 43.21
N GLU A 1057 -2.65 -6.19 42.26
CA GLU A 1057 -4.03 -5.74 41.97
C GLU A 1057 -4.97 -5.96 43.17
N GLU A 1058 -4.91 -7.13 43.81
CA GLU A 1058 -5.70 -7.39 45.02
C GLU A 1058 -5.36 -6.41 46.17
N LEU A 1059 -4.09 -6.06 46.33
CA LEU A 1059 -3.65 -5.08 47.32
C LEU A 1059 -4.13 -3.67 46.97
N TYR A 1060 -4.16 -3.31 45.67
CA TYR A 1060 -4.64 -2.01 45.18
C TYR A 1060 -6.14 -1.83 45.43
N GLU A 1061 -6.95 -2.85 45.14
CA GLU A 1061 -8.38 -2.85 45.46
C GLU A 1061 -8.63 -2.75 46.97
N LYS A 1062 -7.89 -3.55 47.77
CA LYS A 1062 -7.97 -3.51 49.24
C LYS A 1062 -7.57 -2.13 49.78
N PHE A 1063 -6.55 -1.49 49.21
CA PHE A 1063 -6.12 -0.15 49.57
C PHE A 1063 -7.21 0.88 49.27
N ASN A 1064 -7.73 0.92 48.04
CA ASN A 1064 -8.78 1.85 47.62
C ASN A 1064 -10.08 1.72 48.43
N LYS A 1065 -10.47 0.48 48.77
CA LYS A 1065 -11.63 0.21 49.63
C LYS A 1065 -11.41 0.71 51.06
N ARG A 1066 -10.19 0.59 51.60
CA ARG A 1066 -9.84 1.06 52.95
C ARG A 1066 -9.67 2.59 53.00
N LYS A 1067 -9.13 3.19 51.94
CA LYS A 1067 -8.99 4.64 51.77
C LYS A 1067 -10.36 5.32 51.75
N ARG A 1068 -11.30 4.85 50.92
CA ARG A 1068 -12.69 5.34 50.90
C ARG A 1068 -13.37 5.25 52.25
N LYS A 1069 -13.26 4.10 52.93
CA LYS A 1069 -13.79 3.94 54.30
C LYS A 1069 -13.17 4.91 55.31
N PHE A 1070 -11.88 5.22 55.18
CA PHE A 1070 -11.22 6.18 56.05
C PHE A 1070 -11.69 7.61 55.77
N GLU A 1071 -11.85 7.99 54.50
CA GLU A 1071 -12.37 9.29 54.07
C GLU A 1071 -13.83 9.50 54.56
N GLU A 1072 -14.71 8.52 54.36
CA GLU A 1072 -16.10 8.54 54.85
C GLU A 1072 -16.16 8.73 56.38
N ILE A 1073 -15.33 7.99 57.14
CA ILE A 1073 -15.30 8.12 58.60
C ILE A 1073 -14.71 9.49 59.01
N SER A 1074 -13.72 10.00 58.28
CA SER A 1074 -13.09 11.30 58.58
C SER A 1074 -14.04 12.49 58.31
N GLU A 1075 -14.87 12.40 57.26
CA GLU A 1075 -15.91 13.40 56.95
C GLU A 1075 -17.01 13.44 58.02
N ILE A 1076 -17.45 12.28 58.50
CA ILE A 1076 -18.46 12.18 59.57
C ILE A 1076 -17.95 12.82 60.87
N VAL A 1077 -16.65 12.73 61.16
CA VAL A 1077 -16.04 13.29 62.38
C VAL A 1077 -15.80 14.79 62.29
N THR A 1078 -15.76 15.38 61.09
CA THR A 1078 -15.40 16.79 60.87
C THR A 1078 -16.58 17.74 60.70
N GLN A 1079 -17.84 17.27 60.75
CA GLN A 1079 -19.02 18.15 60.71
C GLN A 1079 -19.26 18.88 62.05
N PRO A 1080 -19.22 20.24 62.10
CA PRO A 1080 -19.54 20.99 63.30
C PRO A 1080 -21.06 21.23 63.42
N ARG A 1081 -21.68 20.85 64.54
CA ARG A 1081 -22.95 21.45 65.00
C ARG A 1081 -22.59 22.65 65.90
N GLY A 1082 -22.93 23.87 65.47
CA GLY A 1082 -22.71 25.13 66.22
C GLY A 1082 -23.51 25.19 67.53
N ASN A 1083 -23.26 26.06 68.52
CA ASN A 1083 -22.45 27.28 68.71
C ASN A 1083 -21.86 27.20 70.14
N GLU A 1084 -20.59 27.48 70.43
CA GLU A 1084 -19.92 28.74 70.87
C GLU A 1084 -18.62 28.18 71.53
N LEU A 1085 -17.39 28.70 71.46
CA LEU A 1085 -16.87 30.04 71.67
C LEU A 1085 -15.38 30.01 71.22
N ALA A 1086 -14.85 31.17 70.83
CA ALA A 1086 -13.52 31.38 70.26
C ALA A 1086 -12.33 30.78 71.05
N ILE A 1087 -11.24 30.42 70.36
CA ILE A 1087 -9.87 30.99 70.57
C ILE A 1087 -8.85 30.38 69.58
N ARG A 1088 -8.19 31.31 68.86
CA ARG A 1088 -6.85 31.34 68.24
C ARG A 1088 -6.39 30.24 67.26
N ARG A 1089 -6.21 30.71 66.01
CA ARG A 1089 -5.29 30.19 64.99
C ARG A 1089 -3.82 30.39 65.39
N THR A 1090 -3.00 29.38 65.10
CA THR A 1090 -1.59 29.54 64.67
C THR A 1090 -1.25 28.44 63.65
N PRO A 1091 -0.41 28.72 62.64
CA PRO A 1091 -0.33 27.92 61.41
C PRO A 1091 0.75 26.83 61.50
N VAL A 1092 0.51 25.68 60.86
CA VAL A 1092 1.57 24.73 60.52
C VAL A 1092 1.66 24.61 59.00
N LYS A 1093 2.90 24.75 58.54
CA LYS A 1093 3.40 24.88 57.18
C LYS A 1093 2.98 23.73 56.25
N GLU A 1094 2.84 24.10 54.97
CA GLU A 1094 3.08 23.25 53.80
C GLU A 1094 4.37 22.44 53.95
N GLU A 1095 4.29 21.14 53.67
CA GLU A 1095 5.35 20.45 52.95
C GLU A 1095 4.75 19.29 52.15
N MET A 1096 5.24 19.20 50.92
CA MET A 1096 4.78 18.38 49.80
C MET A 1096 4.74 16.88 50.10
N LEU A 1097 3.88 16.16 49.37
CA LEU A 1097 4.27 15.04 48.49
C LEU A 1097 3.03 14.48 47.77
N ASP A 1098 3.08 14.54 46.44
CA ASP A 1098 2.21 13.84 45.48
C ASP A 1098 2.08 12.34 45.78
N PRO A 1099 0.95 11.74 45.38
CA PRO A 1099 0.96 10.93 44.17
C PRO A 1099 -0.17 11.24 43.16
#